data_AF-I3K807-F1
#
_entry.id   AF-I3K807-F1
#
_cell.length_a   1.000
_cell.length_b   1.000
_cell.length_c   1.000
_cell.angle_alpha   90.00
_cell.angle_beta   90.00
_cell.angle_gamma   90.00
#
_symmetry.space_group_name_H-M   'P 1'
#
loop_
_entity.id
_entity.type
_entity.pdbx_description
1 polymer ?
#
loop_
_entity_poly.entity_id
_entity_poly.type
_entity_poly.pdbx_seq_one_letter_code
_entity_poly.pdbx_strand_id
1 'polypeptide(L)'
;MLRPLLFLCALIAVTDGQWFYQSSVFDISSCPITYYGQQYEQLYVNITSGNLTFCFNGFFSPETGGDCIVERPLGTDQFYFYTYSYHSYYYPYCYFYISFNNVSVFLYHTVKSVTFHLFEFLPSSGQMYRPGTVISSDPETCFSLTCDETAHLHNSSCGPQERCQGNNICVLDAMLASTCTVTGPTIIDVHGQINSIQDRCAYSLFSTPSLPDFQVLGNFKDRRRKDVSFLDSVTLRVDGHDIHLEQGGRVQLDDSTLTLSSSPQLVHGVQLSKDQTGVTAKLSLSNLTISVFFDGDTAQIHLEGPAGSSVEGLCGNSSRSLSDLRLSEYSSTSCEMQYSETADNTIDCTSVTERCNLLKEAPFSSCNSDIDPEPYITACTDILCKYPAVDGLNCQFLKAYARACSLHNHTLDGWTSNTGCSSEAFCQDRTCSDHEFCGEKTVGGDTRCFCRAIFASKYQENNSLGDPTVCMQNSASLTLVGCLLEDKGIDYSALHLNDPTCRGQVDELTHMVTFSFNSSNSCGTEVTTNNSQVIYKNIITTQNSSSDIITRHDQIYIDFSCVQTQPDIKTATFRIRHSSVIQHLTSGVWDYTLIMKAFTDAGRTQAVESNTEVQLNQKIWVELKTDGLDGDMVVMVTDSCWATDQPSPDSTPRYDLIINGCANPADQTVQVEENGLGTSNYFSFNMFEFTGGSGEVFLHCKLHVCPKQNNCVPTCPGAAHRRRYARSKYEGEAFISMAWTH
;
A
#
# COMPACT_ATOMS: atom_id res chain seq x y z
N MET A 1 -15.28 111.60 -17.49
CA MET A 1 -15.11 112.36 -16.23
C MET A 1 -14.74 111.36 -15.13
N LEU A 2 -13.60 111.59 -14.47
CA LEU A 2 -13.13 111.15 -13.12
C LEU A 2 -13.37 109.69 -12.65
N ARG A 3 -12.35 108.80 -12.53
CA ARG A 3 -11.38 108.53 -11.39
C ARG A 3 -12.04 107.91 -10.12
N PRO A 4 -11.34 107.08 -9.28
CA PRO A 4 -10.43 105.94 -9.50
C PRO A 4 -10.59 104.77 -8.43
N LEU A 5 -9.68 103.78 -8.42
CA LEU A 5 -9.17 102.94 -7.29
C LEU A 5 -9.65 101.47 -7.05
N LEU A 6 -8.63 100.60 -7.08
CA LEU A 6 -8.23 99.52 -6.14
C LEU A 6 -9.03 98.21 -5.99
N PHE A 7 -8.35 97.14 -6.41
CA PHE A 7 -8.37 95.78 -5.84
C PHE A 7 -8.08 95.76 -4.32
N LEU A 8 -8.83 94.94 -3.57
CA LEU A 8 -8.46 94.27 -2.30
C LEU A 8 -9.54 93.22 -1.97
N CYS A 9 -9.42 91.99 -2.46
CA CYS A 9 -9.06 90.80 -1.66
C CYS A 9 -9.52 90.81 -0.19
N ALA A 10 -10.54 89.99 0.09
CA ALA A 10 -10.56 89.11 1.25
C ALA A 10 -10.59 87.64 0.75
N LEU A 11 -9.42 87.16 0.34
CA LEU A 11 -8.89 85.83 0.71
C LEU A 11 -8.87 85.82 2.26
N ILE A 12 -9.37 84.87 3.05
CA ILE A 12 -9.16 83.41 3.18
C ILE A 12 -10.19 83.01 4.26
N ALA A 13 -11.04 82.00 4.10
CA ALA A 13 -10.67 80.65 4.51
C ALA A 13 -10.44 79.77 3.29
N VAL A 14 -9.25 79.94 2.70
CA VAL A 14 -8.44 78.78 2.35
C VAL A 14 -8.30 77.97 3.63
N THR A 15 -8.94 76.82 3.70
CA THR A 15 -8.47 75.76 4.58
C THR A 15 -7.48 75.00 3.73
N ASP A 16 -6.24 75.49 3.75
CA ASP A 16 -5.09 74.88 3.06
C ASP A 16 -5.08 73.41 3.44
N GLY A 17 -5.16 72.54 2.44
CA GLY A 17 -4.97 71.15 2.75
C GLY A 17 -3.53 70.97 3.21
N GLN A 18 -3.37 70.40 4.40
CA GLN A 18 -2.10 70.35 5.09
C GLN A 18 -1.76 68.91 5.45
N TRP A 19 -0.48 68.58 5.36
CA TRP A 19 0.05 67.29 5.78
C TRP A 19 0.32 67.30 7.28
N PHE A 20 -0.21 66.29 7.97
CA PHE A 20 -0.04 66.07 9.39
C PHE A 20 0.69 64.75 9.64
N TYR A 21 1.60 64.78 10.61
CA TYR A 21 2.50 63.67 10.94
C TYR A 21 2.27 63.13 12.37
N GLN A 22 1.24 63.63 13.07
CA GLN A 22 0.90 63.24 14.44
C GLN A 22 -0.59 63.45 14.72
N SER A 23 -1.09 62.78 15.76
CA SER A 23 -2.47 62.93 16.25
C SER A 23 -2.80 64.38 16.54
N SER A 24 -3.93 64.85 16.03
CA SER A 24 -4.26 66.28 15.97
C SER A 24 -5.76 66.51 16.19
N VAL A 25 -6.13 67.70 16.67
CA VAL A 25 -7.52 68.12 16.83
C VAL A 25 -7.84 69.17 15.77
N PHE A 26 -8.93 68.95 15.05
CA PHE A 26 -9.42 69.84 14.00
C PHE A 26 -10.65 70.60 14.48
N ASP A 27 -10.63 71.91 14.29
CA ASP A 27 -11.80 72.76 14.47
C ASP A 27 -12.68 72.64 13.23
N ILE A 28 -13.89 72.11 13.44
CA ILE A 28 -14.93 71.97 12.43
C ILE A 28 -16.15 72.84 12.77
N SER A 29 -16.01 73.87 13.61
CA SER A 29 -17.10 74.77 13.99
C SER A 29 -17.74 75.50 12.79
N SER A 30 -16.99 75.73 11.72
CA SER A 30 -17.52 76.26 10.46
C SER A 30 -18.42 75.26 9.71
N CYS A 31 -18.34 73.98 10.06
CA CYS A 31 -19.29 72.97 9.65
C CYS A 31 -19.43 71.82 10.67
N PRO A 32 -20.30 71.97 11.67
CA PRO A 32 -20.43 70.99 12.73
C PRO A 32 -21.08 69.69 12.24
N ILE A 33 -20.64 68.55 12.79
CA ILE A 33 -21.11 67.21 12.45
C ILE A 33 -22.03 66.69 13.56
N THR A 34 -23.19 66.15 13.19
CA THR A 34 -24.09 65.47 14.13
C THR A 34 -23.89 63.96 14.09
N TYR A 35 -23.45 63.37 15.21
CA TYR A 35 -23.17 61.93 15.36
C TYR A 35 -23.89 61.40 16.62
N TYR A 36 -24.58 60.26 16.52
CA TYR A 36 -25.51 59.75 17.55
C TYR A 36 -26.53 60.79 18.09
N GLY A 37 -26.94 61.75 17.25
CA GLY A 37 -27.90 62.78 17.61
C GLY A 37 -27.33 63.98 18.38
N GLN A 38 -26.02 63.99 18.65
CA GLN A 38 -25.31 65.10 19.28
C GLN A 38 -24.44 65.85 18.26
N GLN A 39 -24.39 67.18 18.35
CA GLN A 39 -23.66 68.05 17.43
C GLN A 39 -22.25 68.36 17.96
N TYR A 40 -21.25 68.19 17.10
CA TYR A 40 -19.84 68.32 17.43
C TYR A 40 -19.15 69.34 16.52
N GLU A 41 -18.36 70.21 17.15
CA GLU A 41 -17.60 71.28 16.49
C GLU A 41 -16.10 71.00 16.44
N GLN A 42 -15.66 69.86 16.98
CA GLN A 42 -14.26 69.43 17.00
C GLN A 42 -14.15 67.98 16.56
N LEU A 43 -13.07 67.66 15.85
CA LEU A 43 -12.74 66.32 15.42
C LEU A 43 -11.34 65.94 15.90
N TYR A 44 -11.24 64.86 16.65
CA TYR A 44 -10.00 64.34 17.23
C TYR A 44 -9.51 63.19 16.36
N VAL A 45 -8.36 63.33 15.73
CA VAL A 45 -7.79 62.29 14.86
C VAL A 45 -6.55 61.71 15.52
N ASN A 46 -6.60 60.42 15.84
CA ASN A 46 -5.48 59.69 16.45
C ASN A 46 -4.84 58.77 15.42
N ILE A 47 -3.51 58.87 15.28
CA ILE A 47 -2.70 57.92 14.51
C ILE A 47 -1.96 57.03 15.50
N THR A 48 -2.27 55.74 15.49
CA THR A 48 -1.52 54.73 16.24
C THR A 48 -0.98 53.71 15.25
N SER A 49 0.13 53.04 15.58
CA SER A 49 0.82 52.08 14.71
C SER A 49 -0.12 50.94 14.29
N GLY A 50 -0.84 51.12 13.18
CA GLY A 50 -1.81 50.18 12.61
C GLY A 50 -3.30 50.59 12.66
N ASN A 51 -3.69 51.63 13.42
CA ASN A 51 -5.08 52.11 13.46
C ASN A 51 -5.15 53.64 13.35
N LEU A 52 -6.05 54.12 12.51
CA LEU A 52 -6.45 55.52 12.38
C LEU A 52 -7.84 55.70 12.98
N THR A 53 -8.02 56.69 13.86
CA THR A 53 -9.31 56.89 14.53
C THR A 53 -9.80 58.32 14.42
N PHE A 54 -11.08 58.50 14.07
CA PHE A 54 -11.78 59.79 14.03
C PHE A 54 -12.81 59.85 15.15
N CYS A 55 -12.58 60.71 16.14
CA CYS A 55 -13.41 60.79 17.33
C CYS A 55 -14.03 62.17 17.49
N PHE A 56 -15.28 62.21 17.97
CA PHE A 56 -16.02 63.46 18.13
C PHE A 56 -15.99 64.00 19.57
N ASN A 57 -15.53 63.19 20.52
CA ASN A 57 -15.49 63.55 21.94
C ASN A 57 -14.17 63.06 22.60
N GLY A 58 -13.07 63.75 22.28
CA GLY A 58 -11.71 63.41 22.77
C GLY A 58 -10.99 62.37 21.90
N PHE A 59 -9.71 62.11 22.20
CA PHE A 59 -8.93 61.10 21.48
C PHE A 59 -9.34 59.67 21.84
N PHE A 60 -9.19 58.76 20.89
CA PHE A 60 -9.53 57.35 21.07
C PHE A 60 -8.84 56.71 22.27
N SER A 61 -9.63 56.05 23.12
CA SER A 61 -9.16 55.23 24.23
C SER A 61 -9.71 53.80 24.07
N PRO A 62 -8.84 52.76 24.04
CA PRO A 62 -9.26 51.37 23.86
C PRO A 62 -10.18 50.84 24.97
N GLU A 63 -10.11 51.42 26.17
CA GLU A 63 -10.88 50.95 27.34
C GLU A 63 -12.33 51.45 27.33
N THR A 64 -12.62 52.58 26.68
CA THR A 64 -13.96 53.20 26.68
C THR A 64 -14.66 53.16 25.33
N GLY A 65 -13.97 52.78 24.25
CA GLY A 65 -14.53 52.66 22.89
C GLY A 65 -14.82 53.99 22.20
N GLY A 66 -15.38 54.97 22.92
CA GLY A 66 -15.62 56.37 22.49
C GLY A 66 -16.54 56.55 21.27
N ASP A 67 -16.96 57.79 21.01
CA ASP A 67 -17.67 58.18 19.78
C ASP A 67 -16.67 58.28 18.62
N CYS A 68 -16.10 57.14 18.24
CA CYS A 68 -14.94 57.04 17.38
C CYS A 68 -15.17 56.09 16.21
N ILE A 69 -14.74 56.50 15.02
CA ILE A 69 -14.67 55.66 13.82
C ILE A 69 -13.21 55.17 13.72
N VAL A 70 -12.99 53.86 13.77
CA VAL A 70 -11.66 53.24 13.78
C VAL A 70 -11.43 52.47 12.48
N GLU A 71 -10.31 52.76 11.82
CA GLU A 71 -9.91 52.16 10.56
C GLU A 71 -8.49 51.57 10.66
N ARG A 72 -8.19 50.50 9.93
CA ARG A 72 -6.92 49.76 9.97
C ARG A 72 -6.11 49.93 8.67
N PRO A 73 -5.42 51.06 8.47
CA PRO A 73 -4.58 51.23 7.30
C PRO A 73 -3.24 50.48 7.46
N LEU A 74 -2.80 49.80 6.40
CA LEU A 74 -1.51 49.13 6.31
C LEU A 74 -0.36 50.17 6.27
N GLY A 75 0.18 50.51 7.43
CA GLY A 75 1.55 51.03 7.62
C GLY A 75 1.82 52.45 7.13
N THR A 76 1.09 53.46 7.63
CA THR A 76 1.37 54.89 7.34
C THR A 76 1.40 55.77 8.57
N ASP A 77 2.35 56.72 8.61
CA ASP A 77 2.54 57.66 9.72
C ASP A 77 2.16 59.12 9.38
N GLN A 78 1.51 59.38 8.24
CA GLN A 78 1.16 60.74 7.79
C GLN A 78 -0.16 60.81 7.01
N PHE A 79 -0.80 61.98 6.99
CA PHE A 79 -2.07 62.20 6.28
C PHE A 79 -2.34 63.62 5.82
N TYR A 80 -3.17 63.74 4.79
CA TYR A 80 -3.62 65.01 4.24
C TYR A 80 -5.07 65.27 4.63
N PHE A 81 -5.35 66.46 5.16
CA PHE A 81 -6.69 66.87 5.55
C PHE A 81 -7.08 68.20 4.92
N TYR A 82 -8.30 68.26 4.37
CA TYR A 82 -8.89 69.45 3.77
C TYR A 82 -10.39 69.53 4.07
N THR A 83 -10.88 70.73 4.36
CA THR A 83 -12.31 71.00 4.58
C THR A 83 -12.80 72.10 3.66
N TYR A 84 -14.07 72.02 3.26
CA TYR A 84 -14.71 73.05 2.45
C TYR A 84 -16.18 73.18 2.82
N SER A 85 -16.63 74.40 3.11
CA SER A 85 -18.04 74.71 3.35
C SER A 85 -18.58 75.58 2.22
N TYR A 86 -19.75 75.20 1.69
CA TYR A 86 -20.42 75.96 0.65
C TYR A 86 -21.85 76.31 1.07
N HIS A 87 -22.11 77.62 1.22
CA HIS A 87 -23.43 78.14 1.58
C HIS A 87 -24.20 78.59 0.34
N SER A 88 -25.14 77.76 -0.11
CA SER A 88 -26.16 78.11 -1.10
C SER A 88 -27.55 78.18 -0.45
N TYR A 89 -28.41 79.06 -0.95
CA TYR A 89 -29.76 79.32 -0.40
C TYR A 89 -30.70 78.12 -0.42
N TYR A 90 -30.43 77.12 -1.28
CA TYR A 90 -31.27 75.92 -1.42
C TYR A 90 -30.68 74.67 -0.76
N TYR A 91 -29.36 74.52 -0.71
CA TYR A 91 -28.70 73.34 -0.13
C TYR A 91 -27.30 73.69 0.40
N PRO A 92 -27.14 74.03 1.69
CA PRO A 92 -25.82 74.12 2.29
C PRO A 92 -25.24 72.72 2.46
N TYR A 93 -24.00 72.52 2.00
CA TYR A 93 -23.29 71.28 2.22
C TYR A 93 -21.85 71.55 2.64
N CYS A 94 -21.32 70.61 3.40
CA CYS A 94 -19.92 70.62 3.80
C CYS A 94 -19.25 69.34 3.37
N TYR A 95 -17.96 69.51 3.10
CA TYR A 95 -17.13 68.49 2.54
C TYR A 95 -15.85 68.39 3.35
N PHE A 96 -15.55 67.17 3.80
CA PHE A 96 -14.29 66.84 4.44
C PHE A 96 -13.60 65.76 3.62
N TYR A 97 -12.33 66.01 3.32
CA TYR A 97 -11.48 65.09 2.58
C TYR A 97 -10.27 64.73 3.42
N ILE A 98 -10.04 63.43 3.55
CA ILE A 98 -8.90 62.90 4.27
C ILE A 98 -8.27 61.80 3.44
N SER A 99 -6.97 61.89 3.19
CA SER A 99 -6.26 60.96 2.31
C SER A 99 -5.01 60.40 2.97
N PHE A 100 -4.84 59.09 2.82
CA PHE A 100 -3.73 58.29 3.34
C PHE A 100 -3.36 57.23 2.29
N ASN A 101 -2.15 57.28 1.73
CA ASN A 101 -1.73 56.42 0.61
C ASN A 101 -2.78 56.32 -0.52
N ASN A 102 -3.35 55.12 -0.74
CA ASN A 102 -4.36 54.83 -1.77
C ASN A 102 -5.80 54.89 -1.23
N VAL A 103 -5.99 55.17 0.06
CA VAL A 103 -7.31 55.29 0.67
C VAL A 103 -7.68 56.77 0.76
N SER A 104 -8.88 57.09 0.27
CA SER A 104 -9.45 58.43 0.30
C SER A 104 -10.82 58.36 0.96
N VAL A 105 -10.97 59.07 2.07
CA VAL A 105 -12.23 59.17 2.82
C VAL A 105 -12.90 60.50 2.50
N PHE A 106 -14.16 60.41 2.08
CA PHE A 106 -14.99 61.56 1.80
C PHE A 106 -16.18 61.61 2.76
N LEU A 107 -16.31 62.74 3.46
CA LEU A 107 -17.47 63.02 4.30
C LEU A 107 -18.28 64.14 3.64
N TYR A 108 -19.52 63.80 3.27
CA TYR A 108 -20.49 64.77 2.77
C TYR A 108 -21.56 65.00 3.82
N HIS A 109 -21.66 66.23 4.30
CA HIS A 109 -22.68 66.65 5.25
C HIS A 109 -23.70 67.56 4.58
N THR A 110 -24.98 67.17 4.64
CA THR A 110 -26.11 68.08 4.39
C THR A 110 -26.99 68.09 5.64
N VAL A 111 -27.82 69.13 5.81
CA VAL A 111 -28.63 69.40 7.04
C VAL A 111 -29.52 68.22 7.50
N LYS A 112 -29.64 67.12 6.73
CA LYS A 112 -30.49 65.96 7.03
C LYS A 112 -29.81 64.59 7.04
N SER A 113 -28.54 64.46 6.64
CA SER A 113 -27.83 63.17 6.66
C SER A 113 -26.32 63.34 6.55
N VAL A 114 -25.58 62.50 7.28
CA VAL A 114 -24.14 62.28 7.09
C VAL A 114 -23.98 61.04 6.23
N THR A 115 -23.38 61.17 5.05
CA THR A 115 -23.11 60.03 4.17
C THR A 115 -21.60 59.81 4.08
N PHE A 116 -21.16 58.60 4.46
CA PHE A 116 -19.78 58.15 4.38
C PHE A 116 -19.56 57.43 3.04
N HIS A 117 -18.58 57.88 2.26
CA HIS A 117 -18.12 57.13 1.09
C HIS A 117 -16.69 56.66 1.33
N LEU A 118 -16.54 55.36 1.57
CA LEU A 118 -15.26 54.65 1.58
C LEU A 118 -15.07 54.01 0.20
N PHE A 119 -13.99 54.34 -0.50
CA PHE A 119 -13.63 53.67 -1.74
C PHE A 119 -12.49 52.69 -1.47
N GLU A 120 -12.84 51.41 -1.27
CA GLU A 120 -11.97 50.28 -1.58
C GLU A 120 -12.67 49.45 -2.66
N PHE A 121 -11.93 48.98 -3.67
CA PHE A 121 -12.51 48.25 -4.81
C PHE A 121 -13.09 46.89 -4.37
N LEU A 122 -14.42 46.77 -4.24
CA LEU A 122 -15.33 45.70 -4.73
C LEU A 122 -16.79 45.88 -4.18
N PRO A 123 -17.85 45.41 -4.87
CA PRO A 123 -19.16 46.08 -4.89
C PRO A 123 -20.29 45.37 -4.10
N SER A 124 -21.10 46.12 -3.34
CA SER A 124 -22.59 45.98 -3.32
C SER A 124 -23.26 46.98 -2.35
N SER A 125 -24.22 47.74 -2.90
CA SER A 125 -25.31 48.53 -2.28
C SER A 125 -25.08 49.20 -0.90
N GLY A 126 -24.64 50.45 -0.91
CA GLY A 126 -24.67 51.35 0.26
C GLY A 126 -26.10 51.80 0.63
N GLN A 127 -26.90 50.89 1.20
CA GLN A 127 -28.19 51.20 1.80
C GLN A 127 -28.09 51.08 3.33
N MET A 128 -28.56 52.09 4.07
CA MET A 128 -28.67 52.05 5.53
C MET A 128 -30.06 51.58 5.94
N TYR A 129 -30.13 50.58 6.83
CA TYR A 129 -31.38 50.05 7.38
C TYR A 129 -31.57 50.52 8.82
N ARG A 130 -32.79 50.89 9.18
CA ARG A 130 -33.09 51.32 10.56
C ARG A 130 -33.00 50.11 11.52
N PRO A 131 -32.53 50.29 12.77
CA PRO A 131 -32.65 49.24 13.79
C PRO A 131 -34.09 48.75 13.92
N GLY A 132 -34.28 47.44 14.00
CA GLY A 132 -35.58 46.75 13.98
C GLY A 132 -36.16 46.50 12.57
N THR A 133 -35.42 46.77 11.49
CA THR A 133 -35.91 46.55 10.12
C THR A 133 -35.60 45.14 9.63
N VAL A 134 -36.62 44.43 9.15
CA VAL A 134 -36.43 43.20 8.37
C VAL A 134 -36.05 43.59 6.94
N ILE A 135 -34.84 43.23 6.53
CA ILE A 135 -34.21 43.62 5.27
C ILE A 135 -34.65 42.68 4.14
N SER A 136 -34.66 41.39 4.43
CA SER A 136 -35.19 40.37 3.53
C SER A 136 -35.77 39.23 4.36
N SER A 137 -36.92 38.72 3.95
CA SER A 137 -37.50 37.51 4.52
C SER A 137 -38.03 36.63 3.39
N ASP A 138 -37.69 35.36 3.43
CA ASP A 138 -38.23 34.34 2.54
C ASP A 138 -39.06 33.35 3.36
N PRO A 139 -40.41 33.44 3.27
CA PRO A 139 -41.30 32.56 4.01
C PRO A 139 -41.14 31.08 3.68
N GLU A 140 -40.69 30.73 2.47
CA GLU A 140 -40.54 29.33 2.01
C GLU A 140 -39.25 28.69 2.53
N THR A 141 -38.20 29.48 2.76
CA THR A 141 -36.93 29.01 3.34
C THR A 141 -36.76 29.36 4.81
N CYS A 142 -37.74 30.05 5.40
CA CYS A 142 -37.73 30.56 6.78
C CYS A 142 -36.51 31.44 7.08
N PHE A 143 -35.87 31.98 6.04
CA PHE A 143 -34.72 32.85 6.16
C PHE A 143 -35.20 34.28 6.42
N SER A 144 -34.64 34.94 7.42
CA SER A 144 -34.80 36.37 7.61
C SER A 144 -33.45 37.03 7.89
N LEU A 145 -33.24 38.20 7.29
CA LEU A 145 -32.14 39.08 7.57
C LEU A 145 -32.72 40.33 8.23
N THR A 146 -32.38 40.57 9.48
CA THR A 146 -32.91 41.66 10.28
C THR A 146 -31.77 42.53 10.81
N CYS A 147 -31.93 43.85 10.71
CA CYS A 147 -31.09 44.79 11.45
C CYS A 147 -31.65 44.85 12.87
N ASP A 148 -30.95 44.31 13.85
CA ASP A 148 -31.42 44.26 15.24
C ASP A 148 -31.46 45.65 15.89
N GLU A 149 -31.99 45.75 17.12
CA GLU A 149 -32.10 47.02 17.85
C GLU A 149 -30.72 47.64 18.18
N THR A 150 -29.65 46.84 18.12
CA THR A 150 -28.27 47.29 18.31
C THR A 150 -27.56 47.66 16.99
N ALA A 151 -28.31 47.69 15.88
CA ALA A 151 -27.83 47.98 14.54
C ALA A 151 -26.84 46.95 13.96
N HIS A 152 -26.88 45.70 14.43
CA HIS A 152 -26.17 44.57 13.83
C HIS A 152 -27.08 43.78 12.89
N LEU A 153 -26.50 43.26 11.81
CA LEU A 153 -27.20 42.35 10.91
C LEU A 153 -27.26 40.96 11.55
N HIS A 154 -28.46 40.50 11.83
CA HIS A 154 -28.75 39.17 12.32
C HIS A 154 -29.48 38.36 11.25
N ASN A 155 -28.90 37.23 10.88
CA ASN A 155 -29.59 36.21 10.10
C ASN A 155 -30.34 35.25 11.04
N SER A 156 -31.63 35.03 10.77
CA SER A 156 -32.41 33.98 11.41
C SER A 156 -32.80 32.94 10.38
N SER A 157 -32.51 31.68 10.66
CA SER A 157 -33.03 30.52 9.96
C SER A 157 -33.55 29.51 10.98
N CYS A 158 -34.20 28.45 10.51
CA CYS A 158 -34.53 27.33 11.37
C CYS A 158 -33.27 26.76 12.04
N GLY A 159 -33.42 26.24 13.26
CA GLY A 159 -32.32 25.62 14.00
C GLY A 159 -31.78 24.36 13.31
N PRO A 160 -30.64 23.80 13.76
CA PRO A 160 -30.00 22.66 13.12
C PRO A 160 -30.88 21.41 13.01
N GLN A 161 -31.95 21.32 13.82
CA GLN A 161 -32.86 20.18 13.91
C GLN A 161 -34.28 20.48 13.38
N GLU A 162 -34.44 21.58 12.65
CA GLU A 162 -35.74 22.09 12.23
C GLU A 162 -35.83 22.23 10.71
N ARG A 163 -36.98 21.88 10.14
CA ARG A 163 -37.34 22.10 8.73
C ARG A 163 -38.30 23.27 8.61
N CYS A 164 -38.11 24.12 7.60
CA CYS A 164 -39.10 25.13 7.23
C CYS A 164 -40.32 24.47 6.55
N GLN A 165 -41.52 24.74 7.04
CA GLN A 165 -42.78 24.27 6.44
C GLN A 165 -43.44 25.32 5.52
N GLY A 166 -42.76 26.45 5.29
CA GLY A 166 -43.35 27.65 4.71
C GLY A 166 -43.92 28.57 5.80
N ASN A 167 -44.20 29.83 5.45
CA ASN A 167 -44.73 30.88 6.34
C ASN A 167 -43.86 31.21 7.58
N ASN A 168 -42.52 31.06 7.50
CA ASN A 168 -41.60 31.26 8.64
C ASN A 168 -41.85 30.32 9.83
N ILE A 169 -42.45 29.15 9.60
CA ILE A 169 -42.67 28.13 10.64
C ILE A 169 -41.56 27.09 10.55
N CYS A 170 -40.74 27.02 11.59
CA CYS A 170 -39.74 25.98 11.80
C CYS A 170 -40.37 24.86 12.62
N VAL A 171 -40.31 23.63 12.11
CA VAL A 171 -40.84 22.44 12.76
C VAL A 171 -39.66 21.52 13.04
N LEU A 172 -39.59 20.98 14.26
CA LEU A 172 -38.57 19.99 14.59
C LEU A 172 -38.74 18.80 13.64
N ASP A 173 -37.70 18.50 12.86
CA ASP A 173 -37.70 17.28 12.07
C ASP A 173 -37.54 16.10 13.03
N ALA A 174 -38.27 15.02 12.82
CA ALA A 174 -38.08 13.82 13.63
C ALA A 174 -36.69 13.30 13.31
N MET A 175 -35.75 13.42 14.26
CA MET A 175 -34.45 12.78 14.12
C MET A 175 -34.66 11.28 14.13
N LEU A 176 -34.36 10.65 13.00
CA LEU A 176 -34.43 9.20 12.85
C LEU A 176 -33.03 8.64 13.00
N ALA A 177 -32.90 7.67 13.89
CA ALA A 177 -31.75 6.79 13.96
C ALA A 177 -32.00 5.60 13.02
N SER A 178 -31.00 5.23 12.25
CA SER A 178 -31.07 4.08 11.36
C SER A 178 -29.75 3.33 11.38
N THR A 179 -29.80 2.00 11.37
CA THR A 179 -28.60 1.16 11.47
C THR A 179 -28.60 0.15 10.35
N CYS A 180 -27.54 0.15 9.55
CA CYS A 180 -27.20 -0.93 8.64
C CYS A 180 -26.15 -1.83 9.29
N THR A 181 -26.34 -3.15 9.21
CA THR A 181 -25.40 -4.14 9.75
C THR A 181 -24.85 -5.00 8.61
N VAL A 182 -23.53 -5.13 8.54
CA VAL A 182 -22.84 -6.05 7.62
C VAL A 182 -22.10 -7.08 8.46
N THR A 183 -22.52 -8.34 8.40
CA THR A 183 -21.97 -9.43 9.21
C THR A 183 -21.86 -10.71 8.37
N GLY A 184 -20.67 -11.32 8.36
CA GLY A 184 -20.37 -12.38 7.40
C GLY A 184 -20.52 -11.85 5.95
N PRO A 185 -21.24 -12.55 5.07
CA PRO A 185 -21.58 -12.04 3.74
C PRO A 185 -22.90 -11.24 3.71
N THR A 186 -23.57 -11.09 4.85
CA THR A 186 -24.93 -10.59 4.90
C THR A 186 -24.97 -9.10 5.24
N ILE A 187 -25.68 -8.34 4.41
CA ILE A 187 -26.06 -6.95 4.65
C ILE A 187 -27.51 -6.92 5.09
N ILE A 188 -27.77 -6.35 6.25
CA ILE A 188 -29.09 -5.99 6.75
C ILE A 188 -29.18 -4.47 6.59
N ASP A 189 -29.99 -4.02 5.64
CA ASP A 189 -30.12 -2.60 5.33
C ASP A 189 -30.89 -1.83 6.42
N VAL A 190 -30.98 -0.50 6.26
CA VAL A 190 -31.69 0.36 7.23
C VAL A 190 -33.20 0.08 7.35
N HIS A 191 -33.78 -0.73 6.46
CA HIS A 191 -35.18 -1.16 6.47
C HIS A 191 -35.35 -2.62 6.94
N GLY A 192 -34.26 -3.30 7.31
CA GLY A 192 -34.27 -4.70 7.73
C GLY A 192 -34.30 -5.71 6.57
N GLN A 193 -34.08 -5.28 5.33
CA GLN A 193 -33.98 -6.18 4.19
C GLN A 193 -32.58 -6.81 4.10
N ILE A 194 -32.54 -8.06 3.64
CA ILE A 194 -31.32 -8.86 3.60
C ILE A 194 -30.79 -8.93 2.17
N ASN A 195 -29.51 -8.60 2.00
CA ASN A 195 -28.73 -8.89 0.81
C ASN A 195 -27.53 -9.77 1.18
N SER A 196 -27.25 -10.82 0.40
CA SER A 196 -26.13 -11.73 0.66
C SER A 196 -25.10 -11.65 -0.47
N ILE A 197 -23.86 -11.36 -0.11
CA ILE A 197 -22.72 -11.29 -1.03
C ILE A 197 -22.19 -12.71 -1.20
N GLN A 198 -22.40 -13.28 -2.39
CA GLN A 198 -21.82 -14.58 -2.74
C GLN A 198 -20.39 -14.47 -3.29
N ASP A 199 -19.99 -13.22 -3.52
CA ASP A 199 -18.75 -12.59 -3.98
C ASP A 199 -17.51 -12.57 -3.10
N ARG A 200 -16.31 -12.28 -3.64
CA ARG A 200 -15.16 -11.76 -2.87
C ARG A 200 -14.72 -10.40 -3.39
N CYS A 201 -15.65 -9.66 -3.98
CA CYS A 201 -15.41 -8.32 -4.50
C CYS A 201 -15.71 -7.26 -3.43
N ALA A 202 -15.26 -6.04 -3.67
CA ALA A 202 -15.61 -4.88 -2.88
C ALA A 202 -16.91 -4.24 -3.38
N TYR A 203 -17.73 -3.75 -2.44
CA TYR A 203 -19.04 -3.15 -2.72
C TYR A 203 -19.21 -1.81 -2.02
N SER A 204 -19.95 -0.91 -2.67
CA SER A 204 -20.45 0.32 -2.03
C SER A 204 -21.54 -0.02 -1.01
N LEU A 205 -21.22 0.08 0.28
CA LEU A 205 -22.16 -0.17 1.37
C LEU A 205 -23.06 1.04 1.59
N PHE A 206 -22.48 2.22 1.73
CA PHE A 206 -23.22 3.43 2.07
C PHE A 206 -22.68 4.64 1.32
N SER A 207 -23.58 5.48 0.83
CA SER A 207 -23.33 6.83 0.35
C SER A 207 -24.59 7.67 0.55
N THR A 208 -24.45 8.99 0.52
CA THR A 208 -25.61 9.89 0.64
C THR A 208 -25.43 11.13 -0.22
N PRO A 209 -26.47 11.61 -0.93
CA PRO A 209 -26.39 12.83 -1.72
C PRO A 209 -26.00 14.08 -0.91
N SER A 210 -26.27 14.07 0.40
CA SER A 210 -25.88 15.15 1.31
C SER A 210 -24.37 15.28 1.48
N LEU A 211 -23.61 14.23 1.17
CA LEU A 211 -22.15 14.15 1.27
C LEU A 211 -21.59 13.40 0.06
N PRO A 212 -21.45 14.08 -1.09
CA PRO A 212 -21.05 13.44 -2.34
C PRO A 212 -19.64 12.84 -2.28
N ASP A 213 -18.75 13.40 -1.46
CA ASP A 213 -17.37 12.95 -1.31
C ASP A 213 -17.18 11.93 -0.17
N PHE A 214 -18.28 11.47 0.44
CA PHE A 214 -18.28 10.46 1.50
C PHE A 214 -18.88 9.13 1.04
N GLN A 215 -18.11 8.06 1.12
CA GLN A 215 -18.55 6.70 0.79
C GLN A 215 -17.98 5.68 1.77
N VAL A 216 -18.77 4.67 2.11
CA VAL A 216 -18.33 3.50 2.88
C VAL A 216 -18.35 2.28 1.98
N LEU A 217 -17.22 1.57 1.94
CA LEU A 217 -17.00 0.42 1.08
C LEU A 217 -16.71 -0.81 1.94
N GLY A 218 -17.24 -1.97 1.54
CA GLY A 218 -17.02 -3.24 2.22
C GLY A 218 -16.27 -4.20 1.30
N ASN A 219 -15.14 -4.71 1.76
CA ASN A 219 -14.35 -5.69 1.03
C ASN A 219 -14.61 -7.10 1.58
N PHE A 220 -14.83 -8.07 0.70
CA PHE A 220 -15.19 -9.43 1.08
C PHE A 220 -14.11 -10.42 0.64
N LYS A 221 -13.74 -11.37 1.50
CA LYS A 221 -12.77 -12.44 1.20
C LYS A 221 -13.21 -13.79 1.77
N ASP A 222 -12.54 -14.85 1.37
CA ASP A 222 -12.74 -16.21 1.90
C ASP A 222 -12.00 -16.42 3.24
N ARG A 223 -12.43 -17.44 3.99
CA ARG A 223 -11.78 -17.91 5.22
C ARG A 223 -11.41 -19.39 5.09
N ARG A 224 -12.02 -20.29 5.87
CA ARG A 224 -11.76 -21.75 5.78
C ARG A 224 -12.41 -22.45 4.59
N ARG A 225 -13.38 -21.81 3.93
CA ARG A 225 -14.11 -22.35 2.78
C ARG A 225 -14.05 -21.36 1.62
N LYS A 226 -13.82 -21.86 0.41
CA LYS A 226 -13.74 -21.06 -0.83
C LYS A 226 -15.10 -20.58 -1.31
N ASP A 227 -16.17 -21.32 -0.97
CA ASP A 227 -17.55 -21.07 -1.41
C ASP A 227 -18.35 -20.15 -0.46
N VAL A 228 -17.70 -19.57 0.55
CA VAL A 228 -18.30 -18.61 1.50
C VAL A 228 -17.41 -17.39 1.60
N SER A 229 -18.02 -16.20 1.57
CA SER A 229 -17.32 -14.94 1.76
C SER A 229 -17.70 -14.27 3.07
N PHE A 230 -16.80 -13.43 3.55
CA PHE A 230 -16.93 -12.68 4.78
C PHE A 230 -16.45 -11.26 4.55
N LEU A 231 -17.10 -10.30 5.19
CA LEU A 231 -16.55 -8.96 5.35
C LEU A 231 -15.16 -9.08 5.99
N ASP A 232 -14.17 -8.49 5.33
CA ASP A 232 -12.75 -8.59 5.66
C ASP A 232 -12.18 -7.23 6.09
N SER A 233 -12.63 -6.16 5.44
CA SER A 233 -12.28 -4.79 5.78
C SER A 233 -13.37 -3.81 5.35
N VAL A 234 -13.34 -2.63 5.98
CA VAL A 234 -14.22 -1.50 5.66
C VAL A 234 -13.35 -0.31 5.29
N THR A 235 -13.63 0.32 4.15
CA THR A 235 -12.94 1.55 3.76
C THR A 235 -13.93 2.71 3.89
N LEU A 236 -13.47 3.85 4.41
CA LEU A 236 -14.17 5.12 4.35
C LEU A 236 -13.41 6.03 3.39
N ARG A 237 -14.06 6.43 2.31
CA ARG A 237 -13.54 7.42 1.36
C ARG A 237 -14.10 8.79 1.75
N VAL A 238 -13.22 9.74 2.05
CA VAL A 238 -13.57 11.11 2.49
C VAL A 238 -12.68 12.11 1.77
N ASP A 239 -13.25 13.04 1.01
CA ASP A 239 -12.52 14.09 0.27
C ASP A 239 -11.39 13.54 -0.62
N GLY A 240 -11.55 12.33 -1.15
CA GLY A 240 -10.55 11.64 -1.99
C GLY A 240 -9.43 10.91 -1.23
N HIS A 241 -9.52 10.83 0.10
CA HIS A 241 -8.63 10.02 0.95
C HIS A 241 -9.32 8.74 1.43
N ASP A 242 -8.55 7.66 1.57
CA ASP A 242 -9.07 6.37 2.02
C ASP A 242 -8.60 6.05 3.45
N ILE A 243 -9.55 5.75 4.32
CA ILE A 243 -9.33 5.25 5.68
C ILE A 243 -9.76 3.79 5.72
N HIS A 244 -8.81 2.86 5.80
CA HIS A 244 -9.06 1.43 5.87
C HIS A 244 -9.15 0.95 7.32
N LEU A 245 -10.26 0.29 7.67
CA LEU A 245 -10.47 -0.43 8.92
C LEU A 245 -10.30 -1.92 8.64
N GLU A 246 -9.28 -2.54 9.25
CA GLU A 246 -8.88 -3.92 8.99
C GLU A 246 -8.96 -4.80 10.25
N GLN A 247 -8.88 -6.12 10.05
CA GLN A 247 -8.81 -7.09 11.14
C GLN A 247 -7.68 -6.74 12.13
N GLY A 248 -7.89 -7.05 13.42
CA GLY A 248 -6.95 -6.65 14.47
C GLY A 248 -7.16 -5.22 15.00
N GLY A 249 -8.19 -4.52 14.52
CA GLY A 249 -8.40 -3.12 14.81
C GLY A 249 -7.24 -2.26 14.30
N ARG A 250 -6.65 -2.68 13.17
CA ARG A 250 -5.63 -1.92 12.43
C ARG A 250 -6.36 -0.87 11.59
N VAL A 251 -5.82 0.34 11.60
CA VAL A 251 -6.32 1.43 10.76
C VAL A 251 -5.20 1.86 9.83
N GLN A 252 -5.45 1.85 8.53
CA GLN A 252 -4.53 2.41 7.54
C GLN A 252 -5.13 3.70 6.97
N LEU A 253 -4.30 4.73 6.88
CA LEU A 253 -4.61 5.99 6.22
C LEU A 253 -3.74 6.04 4.96
N ASP A 254 -4.37 5.97 3.80
CA ASP A 254 -3.70 5.74 2.52
C ASP A 254 -2.72 4.54 2.65
N ASP A 255 -1.42 4.72 2.38
CA ASP A 255 -0.41 3.65 2.44
C ASP A 255 0.27 3.49 3.83
N SER A 256 -0.26 4.12 4.89
CA SER A 256 0.40 4.17 6.22
C SER A 256 -0.47 3.70 7.36
N THR A 257 0.08 2.92 8.30
CA THR A 257 -0.66 2.46 9.49
C THR A 257 -0.76 3.58 10.53
N LEU A 258 -1.98 3.91 10.94
CA LEU A 258 -2.27 4.87 12.01
C LEU A 258 -2.42 4.14 13.34
N THR A 259 -1.56 4.47 14.31
CA THR A 259 -1.67 3.96 15.68
C THR A 259 -2.66 4.81 16.48
N LEU A 260 -3.84 4.26 16.74
CA LEU A 260 -4.86 4.92 17.57
C LEU A 260 -4.49 4.84 19.06
N SER A 261 -4.50 5.99 19.73
CA SER A 261 -4.38 6.13 21.18
C SER A 261 -5.71 5.86 21.90
N SER A 262 -5.71 5.84 23.23
CA SER A 262 -6.93 5.75 24.03
C SER A 262 -7.89 6.94 23.86
N SER A 263 -7.39 8.11 23.44
CA SER A 263 -8.22 9.26 23.09
C SER A 263 -8.60 9.27 21.60
N PRO A 264 -9.82 9.69 21.24
CA PRO A 264 -10.22 9.85 19.84
C PRO A 264 -9.31 10.81 19.07
N GLN A 265 -8.99 10.48 17.83
CA GLN A 265 -8.12 11.25 16.94
C GLN A 265 -8.93 11.76 15.74
N LEU A 266 -8.78 13.04 15.37
CA LEU A 266 -9.46 13.62 14.22
C LEU A 266 -8.55 13.59 12.99
N VAL A 267 -8.99 12.92 11.93
CA VAL A 267 -8.25 12.72 10.68
C VAL A 267 -9.19 13.00 9.52
N HIS A 268 -8.84 13.96 8.65
CA HIS A 268 -9.69 14.38 7.52
C HIS A 268 -11.17 14.63 7.91
N GLY A 269 -11.42 15.24 9.08
CA GLY A 269 -12.78 15.50 9.58
C GLY A 269 -13.50 14.29 10.20
N VAL A 270 -12.89 13.10 10.17
CA VAL A 270 -13.41 11.88 10.79
C VAL A 270 -12.75 11.66 12.16
N GLN A 271 -13.56 11.50 13.20
CA GLN A 271 -13.08 11.14 14.53
C GLN A 271 -12.95 9.61 14.65
N LEU A 272 -11.72 9.13 14.77
CA LEU A 272 -11.37 7.73 14.93
C LEU A 272 -11.12 7.40 16.40
N SER A 273 -11.70 6.31 16.89
CA SER A 273 -11.48 5.79 18.23
C SER A 273 -11.41 4.26 18.20
N LYS A 274 -10.59 3.68 19.07
CA LYS A 274 -10.44 2.23 19.23
C LYS A 274 -10.64 1.86 20.69
N ASP A 275 -11.44 0.82 20.95
CA ASP A 275 -11.61 0.22 22.26
C ASP A 275 -11.46 -1.31 22.17
N GLN A 276 -11.84 -2.04 23.22
CA GLN A 276 -11.79 -3.51 23.24
C GLN A 276 -12.83 -4.16 22.34
N THR A 277 -13.83 -3.43 21.86
CA THR A 277 -14.91 -3.94 21.00
C THR A 277 -14.63 -3.75 19.51
N GLY A 278 -13.78 -2.78 19.14
CA GLY A 278 -13.40 -2.54 17.75
C GLY A 278 -12.96 -1.12 17.49
N VAL A 279 -13.06 -0.69 16.22
CA VAL A 279 -12.76 0.67 15.77
C VAL A 279 -14.04 1.37 15.38
N THR A 280 -14.21 2.61 15.81
CA THR A 280 -15.32 3.48 15.43
C THR A 280 -14.77 4.72 14.72
N ALA A 281 -15.30 4.99 13.53
CA ALA A 281 -15.08 6.18 12.73
C ALA A 281 -16.36 7.02 12.72
N LYS A 282 -16.31 8.22 13.27
CA LYS A 282 -17.47 9.10 13.44
C LYS A 282 -17.28 10.40 12.66
N LEU A 283 -18.24 10.70 11.80
CA LEU A 283 -18.37 11.97 11.09
C LEU A 283 -19.56 12.74 11.66
N SER A 284 -19.32 13.96 12.14
CA SER A 284 -20.36 14.82 12.73
C SER A 284 -20.46 16.15 11.99
N LEU A 285 -21.66 16.43 11.48
CA LEU A 285 -22.05 17.66 10.81
C LEU A 285 -23.16 18.35 11.61
N SER A 286 -23.56 19.56 11.21
CA SER A 286 -24.53 20.39 11.96
C SER A 286 -25.86 19.68 12.27
N ASN A 287 -26.34 18.80 11.39
CA ASN A 287 -27.62 18.09 11.54
C ASN A 287 -27.55 16.61 11.18
N LEU A 288 -26.36 16.06 10.91
CA LEU A 288 -26.16 14.69 10.48
C LEU A 288 -24.95 14.08 11.19
N THR A 289 -25.13 12.91 11.79
CA THR A 289 -24.04 12.13 12.36
C THR A 289 -24.01 10.76 11.70
N ILE A 290 -22.84 10.38 11.18
CA ILE A 290 -22.57 9.05 10.62
C ILE A 290 -21.51 8.40 11.50
N SER A 291 -21.78 7.19 11.99
CA SER A 291 -20.84 6.40 12.77
C SER A 291 -20.66 5.04 12.12
N VAL A 292 -19.44 4.73 11.69
CA VAL A 292 -19.05 3.43 11.14
C VAL A 292 -18.24 2.69 12.19
N PHE A 293 -18.76 1.57 12.67
CA PHE A 293 -18.06 0.67 13.58
C PHE A 293 -17.58 -0.57 12.82
N PHE A 294 -16.40 -1.08 13.15
CA PHE A 294 -15.88 -2.36 12.67
C PHE A 294 -15.11 -3.09 13.77
N ASP A 295 -15.47 -4.36 14.04
CA ASP A 295 -14.82 -5.21 15.05
C ASP A 295 -13.80 -6.21 14.46
N GLY A 296 -13.58 -6.17 13.15
CA GLY A 296 -12.76 -7.13 12.40
C GLY A 296 -13.57 -8.15 11.60
N ASP A 297 -14.87 -8.29 11.88
CA ASP A 297 -15.75 -9.27 11.22
C ASP A 297 -17.14 -8.69 10.86
N THR A 298 -17.57 -7.67 11.59
CA THR A 298 -18.89 -7.05 11.54
C THR A 298 -18.73 -5.54 11.45
N ALA A 299 -19.42 -4.94 10.48
CA ALA A 299 -19.55 -3.49 10.38
C ALA A 299 -20.97 -3.02 10.72
N GLN A 300 -21.08 -1.90 11.42
CA GLN A 300 -22.36 -1.24 11.64
C GLN A 300 -22.26 0.23 11.27
N ILE A 301 -23.12 0.65 10.34
CA ILE A 301 -23.21 2.02 9.87
C ILE A 301 -24.47 2.61 10.49
N HIS A 302 -24.27 3.49 11.45
CA HIS A 302 -25.32 4.16 12.19
C HIS A 302 -25.46 5.61 11.70
N LEU A 303 -26.67 5.97 11.33
CA LEU A 303 -27.04 7.29 10.82
C LEU A 303 -28.02 7.93 11.80
N GLU A 304 -27.70 9.13 12.29
CA GLU A 304 -28.63 9.99 13.03
C GLU A 304 -28.80 11.29 12.24
N GLY A 305 -30.01 11.56 11.76
CA GLY A 305 -30.27 12.75 10.96
C GLY A 305 -31.76 13.01 10.72
N PRO A 306 -32.09 14.04 9.90
CA PRO A 306 -33.46 14.45 9.63
C PRO A 306 -34.23 13.36 8.87
N ALA A 307 -35.53 13.29 9.08
CA ALA A 307 -36.39 12.30 8.42
C ALA A 307 -36.33 12.48 6.88
N GLY A 308 -36.01 11.40 6.18
CA GLY A 308 -35.84 11.41 4.71
C GLY A 308 -34.40 11.59 4.23
N SER A 309 -33.41 11.54 5.13
CA SER A 309 -32.00 11.39 4.75
C SER A 309 -31.82 10.19 3.82
N SER A 310 -31.52 10.44 2.55
CA SER A 310 -31.40 9.39 1.54
C SER A 310 -30.11 8.60 1.75
N VAL A 311 -30.27 7.28 1.87
CA VAL A 311 -29.19 6.31 1.93
C VAL A 311 -29.12 5.57 0.59
N GLU A 312 -27.96 5.59 -0.04
CA GLU A 312 -27.65 4.86 -1.27
C GLU A 312 -26.60 3.77 -1.01
N GLY A 313 -26.50 2.80 -1.92
CA GLY A 313 -25.67 1.61 -1.76
C GLY A 313 -26.44 0.43 -1.17
N LEU A 314 -25.73 -0.61 -0.73
CA LEU A 314 -26.34 -1.83 -0.19
C LEU A 314 -27.04 -1.64 1.16
N CYS A 315 -26.69 -0.58 1.90
CA CYS A 315 -27.36 -0.19 3.14
C CYS A 315 -28.63 0.64 2.91
N GLY A 316 -28.90 1.06 1.67
CA GLY A 316 -30.10 1.79 1.28
C GLY A 316 -31.03 0.94 0.44
N ASN A 317 -32.20 1.49 0.09
CA ASN A 317 -33.14 0.85 -0.81
C ASN A 317 -32.68 1.00 -2.27
N SER A 318 -31.70 0.20 -2.69
CA SER A 318 -31.19 0.26 -4.06
C SER A 318 -32.06 -0.59 -4.99
N SER A 319 -32.77 0.06 -5.92
CA SER A 319 -33.31 -0.60 -7.12
C SER A 319 -32.22 -1.07 -8.11
N ARG A 320 -30.95 -0.79 -7.79
CA ARG A 320 -29.76 -1.13 -8.57
C ARG A 320 -29.37 -2.59 -8.36
N SER A 321 -28.77 -3.19 -9.38
CA SER A 321 -28.27 -4.56 -9.27
C SER A 321 -26.99 -4.60 -8.42
N LEU A 322 -26.69 -5.75 -7.80
CA LEU A 322 -25.42 -5.97 -7.10
C LEU A 322 -24.20 -5.63 -7.98
N SER A 323 -24.26 -5.96 -9.27
CA SER A 323 -23.19 -5.63 -10.23
C SER A 323 -22.95 -4.12 -10.38
N ASP A 324 -23.98 -3.27 -10.25
CA ASP A 324 -23.82 -1.81 -10.36
C ASP A 324 -23.16 -1.20 -9.11
N LEU A 325 -23.22 -1.91 -7.98
CA LEU A 325 -22.66 -1.49 -6.70
C LEU A 325 -21.27 -2.08 -6.43
N ARG A 326 -20.80 -2.97 -7.30
CA ARG A 326 -19.47 -3.57 -7.24
C ARG A 326 -18.41 -2.58 -7.71
N LEU A 327 -17.27 -2.57 -7.02
CA LEU A 327 -16.21 -1.61 -7.25
C LEU A 327 -14.95 -2.33 -7.75
N SER A 328 -14.76 -2.31 -9.06
CA SER A 328 -13.65 -3.00 -9.72
C SER A 328 -12.27 -2.45 -9.33
N GLU A 329 -12.18 -1.17 -8.98
CA GLU A 329 -10.92 -0.53 -8.54
C GLU A 329 -10.39 -1.09 -7.21
N TYR A 330 -11.26 -1.62 -6.36
CA TYR A 330 -10.93 -2.21 -5.05
C TYR A 330 -11.01 -3.75 -5.05
N SER A 331 -11.29 -4.34 -6.21
CA SER A 331 -11.52 -5.78 -6.33
C SER A 331 -10.41 -6.45 -7.13
N SER A 332 -10.05 -7.68 -6.73
CA SER A 332 -9.17 -8.50 -7.57
C SER A 332 -9.88 -8.90 -8.86
N THR A 333 -9.12 -9.13 -9.93
CA THR A 333 -9.68 -9.55 -11.23
C THR A 333 -10.40 -10.90 -11.17
N SER A 334 -10.12 -11.72 -10.16
CA SER A 334 -10.71 -13.03 -9.91
C SER A 334 -11.80 -13.03 -8.83
N CYS A 335 -12.21 -11.87 -8.30
CA CYS A 335 -13.11 -11.78 -7.14
C CYS A 335 -14.49 -12.42 -7.40
N GLU A 336 -14.95 -12.39 -8.66
CA GLU A 336 -16.22 -12.95 -9.14
C GLU A 336 -16.18 -14.46 -9.34
N MET A 337 -14.99 -15.07 -9.29
CA MET A 337 -14.83 -16.50 -9.47
C MET A 337 -15.67 -17.25 -8.44
N GLN A 338 -16.53 -18.15 -8.93
CA GLN A 338 -17.39 -18.94 -8.08
C GLN A 338 -16.71 -20.26 -7.73
N TYR A 339 -16.83 -20.63 -6.47
CA TYR A 339 -16.36 -21.91 -5.95
C TYR A 339 -17.55 -22.67 -5.38
N SER A 340 -17.46 -24.00 -5.43
CA SER A 340 -18.39 -24.89 -4.75
C SER A 340 -17.58 -25.89 -3.93
N GLU A 341 -18.02 -26.11 -2.70
CA GLU A 341 -17.46 -27.13 -1.82
C GLU A 341 -18.55 -28.05 -1.32
N THR A 342 -18.17 -29.28 -0.98
CA THR A 342 -19.12 -30.25 -0.43
C THR A 342 -19.71 -29.75 0.88
N ALA A 343 -20.99 -30.04 1.10
CA ALA A 343 -21.64 -29.71 2.38
C ALA A 343 -20.93 -30.45 3.53
N ASP A 344 -20.74 -29.74 4.64
CA ASP A 344 -20.22 -30.34 5.86
C ASP A 344 -21.36 -31.01 6.63
N ASN A 345 -21.50 -32.31 6.45
CA ASN A 345 -22.56 -33.10 7.09
C ASN A 345 -22.38 -33.23 8.62
N THR A 346 -21.29 -32.71 9.19
CA THR A 346 -21.09 -32.68 10.65
C THR A 346 -21.80 -31.50 11.32
N ILE A 347 -22.24 -30.51 10.54
CA ILE A 347 -22.98 -29.36 11.03
C ILE A 347 -24.43 -29.74 11.32
N ASP A 348 -24.84 -29.62 12.59
CA ASP A 348 -26.25 -29.77 12.99
C ASP A 348 -26.99 -28.43 12.88
N CYS A 349 -27.63 -28.21 11.74
CA CYS A 349 -28.46 -27.04 11.48
C CYS A 349 -29.60 -26.84 12.50
N THR A 350 -30.06 -27.91 13.16
CA THR A 350 -31.11 -27.81 14.19
C THR A 350 -30.55 -27.08 15.41
N SER A 351 -29.40 -27.53 15.91
CA SER A 351 -28.71 -26.90 17.04
C SER A 351 -28.28 -25.47 16.72
N VAL A 352 -27.80 -25.22 15.50
CA VAL A 352 -27.49 -23.87 15.01
C VAL A 352 -28.73 -22.97 15.08
N THR A 353 -29.88 -23.46 14.57
CA THR A 353 -31.14 -22.71 14.56
C THR A 353 -31.62 -22.40 15.96
N GLU A 354 -31.56 -23.36 16.89
CA GLU A 354 -31.89 -23.13 18.31
C GLU A 354 -31.01 -22.03 18.91
N ARG A 355 -29.70 -22.06 18.62
CA ARG A 355 -28.77 -21.03 19.12
C ARG A 355 -29.02 -19.65 18.51
N CYS A 356 -29.27 -19.55 17.20
CA CYS A 356 -29.60 -18.27 16.57
C CYS A 356 -30.91 -17.69 17.12
N ASN A 357 -31.90 -18.53 17.47
CA ASN A 357 -33.17 -18.12 18.05
C ASN A 357 -33.07 -17.54 19.47
N LEU A 358 -31.91 -17.58 20.13
CA LEU A 358 -31.70 -16.86 21.41
C LEU A 358 -31.99 -15.36 21.29
N LEU A 359 -31.91 -14.78 20.09
CA LEU A 359 -32.30 -13.38 19.81
C LEU A 359 -33.80 -13.10 20.08
N LYS A 360 -34.65 -14.13 20.12
CA LYS A 360 -36.08 -14.02 20.49
C LYS A 360 -36.33 -14.12 21.99
N GLU A 361 -35.32 -14.52 22.77
CA GLU A 361 -35.43 -14.79 24.20
C GLU A 361 -34.86 -13.65 25.04
N ALA A 362 -35.12 -13.67 26.36
CA ALA A 362 -34.48 -12.71 27.25
C ALA A 362 -32.97 -12.98 27.34
N PRO A 363 -32.10 -11.93 27.37
CA PRO A 363 -32.44 -10.51 27.50
C PRO A 363 -32.73 -9.78 26.18
N PHE A 364 -32.45 -10.40 25.02
CA PHE A 364 -32.61 -9.78 23.70
C PHE A 364 -34.04 -9.34 23.38
N SER A 365 -35.03 -10.09 23.87
CA SER A 365 -36.46 -9.81 23.65
C SER A 365 -36.94 -8.42 24.06
N SER A 366 -36.17 -7.72 24.92
CA SER A 366 -36.44 -6.33 25.30
C SER A 366 -36.29 -5.33 24.14
N CYS A 367 -35.47 -5.66 23.14
CA CYS A 367 -35.16 -4.84 21.97
C CYS A 367 -36.01 -5.18 20.73
N ASN A 368 -36.67 -6.34 20.74
CA ASN A 368 -37.39 -6.88 19.56
C ASN A 368 -38.55 -6.00 19.07
N SER A 369 -39.04 -5.05 19.87
CA SER A 369 -40.06 -4.08 19.44
C SER A 369 -39.49 -3.00 18.52
N ASP A 370 -38.22 -2.68 18.68
CA ASP A 370 -37.56 -1.55 18.01
C ASP A 370 -36.66 -2.05 16.88
N ILE A 371 -36.08 -3.25 17.04
CA ILE A 371 -35.26 -3.92 16.03
C ILE A 371 -35.76 -5.35 15.84
N ASP A 372 -36.28 -5.67 14.66
CA ASP A 372 -36.70 -7.02 14.31
C ASP A 372 -35.48 -7.98 14.34
N PRO A 373 -35.50 -9.05 15.16
CA PRO A 373 -34.42 -10.02 15.20
C PRO A 373 -34.39 -10.96 14.00
N GLU A 374 -35.47 -11.09 13.22
CA GLU A 374 -35.58 -12.11 12.17
C GLU A 374 -34.50 -12.02 11.07
N PRO A 375 -34.08 -10.83 10.60
CA PRO A 375 -32.97 -10.72 9.66
C PRO A 375 -31.63 -11.22 10.20
N TYR A 376 -31.36 -10.99 11.49
CA TYR A 376 -30.14 -11.46 12.16
C TYR A 376 -30.17 -12.97 12.38
N ILE A 377 -31.33 -13.52 12.72
CA ILE A 377 -31.53 -14.97 12.87
C ILE A 377 -31.31 -15.66 11.52
N THR A 378 -31.91 -15.15 10.45
CA THR A 378 -31.75 -15.67 9.08
C THR A 378 -30.28 -15.65 8.66
N ALA A 379 -29.60 -14.52 8.85
CA ALA A 379 -28.17 -14.40 8.56
C ALA A 379 -27.33 -15.39 9.35
N CYS A 380 -27.64 -15.58 10.64
CA CYS A 380 -26.98 -16.53 11.52
C CYS A 380 -27.17 -17.98 11.05
N THR A 381 -28.40 -18.39 10.76
CA THR A 381 -28.72 -19.75 10.34
C THR A 381 -28.11 -20.08 8.98
N ASP A 382 -28.26 -19.20 7.99
CA ASP A 382 -27.78 -19.43 6.63
C ASP A 382 -26.27 -19.65 6.59
N ILE A 383 -25.53 -18.91 7.41
CA ILE A 383 -24.07 -18.99 7.48
C ILE A 383 -23.61 -20.17 8.32
N LEU A 384 -24.11 -20.33 9.54
CA LEU A 384 -23.67 -21.40 10.43
C LEU A 384 -24.10 -22.80 9.95
N CYS A 385 -25.09 -22.90 9.05
CA CYS A 385 -25.44 -24.15 8.37
C CYS A 385 -24.48 -24.53 7.23
N LYS A 386 -23.72 -23.57 6.69
CA LYS A 386 -22.79 -23.80 5.58
C LYS A 386 -21.32 -23.76 6.02
N TYR A 387 -21.04 -23.01 7.09
CA TYR A 387 -19.71 -22.77 7.61
C TYR A 387 -19.66 -23.15 9.10
N PRO A 388 -18.65 -23.91 9.55
CA PRO A 388 -18.58 -24.38 10.94
C PRO A 388 -18.53 -23.22 11.94
N ALA A 389 -19.07 -23.42 13.14
CA ALA A 389 -19.15 -22.43 14.21
C ALA A 389 -17.79 -22.17 14.91
N VAL A 390 -16.78 -21.79 14.13
CA VAL A 390 -15.39 -21.52 14.55
C VAL A 390 -15.02 -20.06 14.33
N ASP A 391 -13.84 -19.64 14.82
CA ASP A 391 -13.30 -18.29 14.61
C ASP A 391 -14.23 -17.17 15.10
N GLY A 392 -14.85 -17.36 16.27
CA GLY A 392 -15.75 -16.37 16.88
C GLY A 392 -17.16 -16.27 16.24
N LEU A 393 -17.41 -16.96 15.13
CA LEU A 393 -18.67 -16.88 14.37
C LEU A 393 -19.90 -17.26 15.19
N ASN A 394 -19.74 -18.17 16.16
CA ASN A 394 -20.80 -18.60 17.08
C ASN A 394 -21.35 -17.49 17.98
N CYS A 395 -20.64 -16.36 18.08
CA CYS A 395 -21.03 -15.18 18.84
C CYS A 395 -21.20 -13.93 17.97
N GLN A 396 -20.69 -13.93 16.74
CA GLN A 396 -20.66 -12.76 15.86
C GLN A 396 -22.05 -12.15 15.64
N PHE A 397 -23.04 -12.95 15.24
CA PHE A 397 -24.41 -12.46 14.99
C PHE A 397 -25.12 -11.98 16.27
N LEU A 398 -24.85 -12.63 17.41
CA LEU A 398 -25.40 -12.22 18.71
C LEU A 398 -24.81 -10.87 19.15
N LYS A 399 -23.50 -10.67 18.96
CA LYS A 399 -22.82 -9.38 19.21
C LYS A 399 -23.36 -8.28 18.30
N ALA A 400 -23.53 -8.57 17.02
CA ALA A 400 -24.05 -7.61 16.05
C ALA A 400 -25.45 -7.11 16.46
N TYR A 401 -26.36 -8.02 16.82
CA TYR A 401 -27.69 -7.66 17.31
C TYR A 401 -27.62 -6.91 18.65
N ALA A 402 -26.80 -7.38 19.60
CA ALA A 402 -26.62 -6.73 20.89
C ALA A 402 -26.17 -5.26 20.75
N ARG A 403 -25.23 -5.00 19.84
CA ARG A 403 -24.74 -3.66 19.55
C ARG A 403 -25.80 -2.81 18.84
N ALA A 404 -26.56 -3.38 17.90
CA ALA A 404 -27.68 -2.67 17.27
C ALA A 404 -28.70 -2.20 18.31
N CYS A 405 -29.03 -3.05 19.29
CA CYS A 405 -29.90 -2.71 20.42
C CYS A 405 -29.32 -1.61 21.31
N SER A 406 -28.02 -1.66 21.60
CA SER A 406 -27.33 -0.60 22.35
C SER A 406 -27.40 0.77 21.66
N LEU A 407 -27.38 0.81 20.32
CA LEU A 407 -27.54 2.04 19.55
C LEU A 407 -28.97 2.61 19.62
N HIS A 408 -29.95 1.79 20.00
CA HIS A 408 -31.35 2.21 20.22
C HIS A 408 -31.68 2.35 21.72
N ASN A 409 -30.67 2.62 22.56
CA ASN A 409 -30.80 2.83 24.01
C ASN A 409 -31.34 1.64 24.80
N HIS A 410 -31.22 0.41 24.29
CA HIS A 410 -31.51 -0.81 25.04
C HIS A 410 -30.23 -1.36 25.69
N THR A 411 -30.25 -1.51 27.01
CA THR A 411 -29.17 -2.15 27.76
C THR A 411 -29.49 -3.63 28.00
N LEU A 412 -28.73 -4.51 27.35
CA LEU A 412 -28.95 -5.97 27.41
C LEU A 412 -28.18 -6.63 28.56
N ASP A 413 -28.46 -6.25 29.81
CA ASP A 413 -27.68 -6.75 30.95
C ASP A 413 -27.66 -8.29 31.03
N GLY A 414 -26.45 -8.87 31.17
CA GLY A 414 -26.24 -10.31 31.33
C GLY A 414 -26.29 -11.15 30.05
N TRP A 415 -26.43 -10.56 28.86
CA TRP A 415 -26.50 -11.30 27.59
C TRP A 415 -25.23 -12.13 27.31
N THR A 416 -24.05 -11.60 27.66
CA THR A 416 -22.74 -12.27 27.51
C THR A 416 -22.68 -13.55 28.34
N SER A 417 -23.10 -13.49 29.61
CA SER A 417 -23.14 -14.66 30.50
C SER A 417 -24.16 -15.70 30.06
N ASN A 418 -25.33 -15.28 29.55
CA ASN A 418 -26.37 -16.20 29.08
C ASN A 418 -25.96 -16.97 27.82
N THR A 419 -25.22 -16.32 26.92
CA THR A 419 -24.85 -16.88 25.62
C THR A 419 -23.46 -17.54 25.60
N GLY A 420 -22.66 -17.32 26.65
CA GLY A 420 -21.26 -17.70 26.71
C GLY A 420 -20.34 -16.87 25.81
N CYS A 421 -20.80 -15.70 25.36
CA CYS A 421 -20.08 -14.83 24.44
C CYS A 421 -19.35 -13.70 25.18
N SER A 422 -18.15 -13.33 24.70
CA SER A 422 -17.45 -12.11 25.14
C SER A 422 -17.97 -10.89 24.40
N SER A 423 -18.00 -9.72 25.03
CA SER A 423 -18.27 -8.44 24.35
C SER A 423 -17.05 -7.88 23.61
N GLU A 424 -15.85 -8.41 23.86
CA GLU A 424 -14.60 -7.97 23.23
C GLU A 424 -14.51 -8.44 21.78
N ALA A 425 -13.80 -7.68 20.93
CA ALA A 425 -13.46 -8.07 19.57
C ALA A 425 -12.59 -9.33 19.59
N PHE A 426 -12.96 -10.30 18.75
CA PHE A 426 -12.39 -11.64 18.77
C PHE A 426 -10.89 -11.65 18.41
N CYS A 427 -10.48 -10.82 17.45
CA CYS A 427 -9.12 -10.79 16.91
C CYS A 427 -8.37 -9.50 17.22
N GLN A 428 -8.74 -8.78 18.28
CA GLN A 428 -8.17 -7.47 18.59
C GLN A 428 -6.64 -7.54 18.73
N ASP A 429 -5.93 -6.60 18.10
CA ASP A 429 -4.47 -6.49 18.11
C ASP A 429 -3.70 -7.65 17.44
N ARG A 430 -4.40 -8.61 16.81
CA ARG A 430 -3.79 -9.64 15.96
C ARG A 430 -3.99 -9.30 14.49
N THR A 431 -2.89 -8.97 13.82
CA THR A 431 -2.90 -8.63 12.38
C THR A 431 -2.29 -9.77 11.58
N CYS A 432 -2.90 -10.12 10.46
CA CYS A 432 -2.47 -11.21 9.58
C CYS A 432 -2.12 -10.68 8.18
N SER A 433 -1.38 -11.48 7.41
CA SER A 433 -1.03 -11.13 6.02
C SER A 433 -2.25 -11.27 5.08
N ASP A 434 -2.15 -10.76 3.86
CA ASP A 434 -3.26 -10.72 2.89
C ASP A 434 -3.88 -12.08 2.55
N HIS A 435 -3.04 -13.13 2.54
CA HIS A 435 -3.45 -14.51 2.26
C HIS A 435 -3.84 -15.29 3.53
N GLU A 436 -3.90 -14.60 4.66
CA GLU A 436 -4.28 -15.14 5.95
C GLU A 436 -5.51 -14.42 6.49
N PHE A 437 -6.13 -15.02 7.50
CA PHE A 437 -7.17 -14.40 8.32
C PHE A 437 -6.96 -14.79 9.78
N CYS A 438 -7.43 -13.95 10.71
CA CYS A 438 -7.33 -14.27 12.13
C CYS A 438 -8.43 -15.24 12.57
N GLY A 439 -8.07 -16.26 13.36
CA GLY A 439 -8.96 -17.34 13.80
C GLY A 439 -8.57 -17.94 15.15
N GLU A 440 -9.37 -18.87 15.65
CA GLU A 440 -9.21 -19.48 16.98
C GLU A 440 -8.25 -20.67 16.92
N LYS A 441 -7.15 -20.64 17.68
CA LYS A 441 -6.20 -21.75 17.79
C LYS A 441 -6.66 -22.82 18.78
N THR A 442 -7.19 -22.41 19.93
CA THR A 442 -7.71 -23.29 20.98
C THR A 442 -9.03 -22.76 21.50
N VAL A 443 -9.96 -23.67 21.82
CA VAL A 443 -11.28 -23.32 22.38
C VAL A 443 -11.07 -22.54 23.68
N GLY A 444 -11.30 -21.22 23.64
CA GLY A 444 -11.28 -20.35 24.82
C GLY A 444 -10.07 -19.44 25.03
N GLY A 445 -9.29 -19.07 24.00
CA GLY A 445 -8.51 -17.82 24.13
C GLY A 445 -7.40 -17.50 23.12
N ASP A 446 -6.64 -18.48 22.63
CA ASP A 446 -5.49 -18.15 21.78
C ASP A 446 -5.90 -17.94 20.32
N THR A 447 -5.62 -16.77 19.75
CA THR A 447 -5.82 -16.47 18.32
C THR A 447 -4.54 -16.66 17.52
N ARG A 448 -4.65 -17.06 16.24
CA ARG A 448 -3.53 -17.07 15.29
C ARG A 448 -3.99 -16.73 13.87
N CYS A 449 -3.03 -16.59 12.96
CA CYS A 449 -3.31 -16.42 11.54
C CYS A 449 -3.45 -17.80 10.86
N PHE A 450 -4.53 -17.98 10.12
CA PHE A 450 -4.85 -19.16 9.33
C PHE A 450 -4.79 -18.83 7.86
N CYS A 451 -4.38 -19.77 7.01
CA CYS A 451 -4.40 -19.54 5.57
C CYS A 451 -5.84 -19.43 5.05
N ARG A 452 -6.08 -18.48 4.15
CA ARG A 452 -7.32 -18.44 3.37
C ARG A 452 -7.40 -19.65 2.45
N ALA A 453 -8.59 -20.23 2.30
CA ALA A 453 -8.81 -21.48 1.60
C ALA A 453 -8.44 -21.42 0.11
N ILE A 454 -8.71 -20.30 -0.57
CA ILE A 454 -8.35 -20.12 -2.00
C ILE A 454 -6.83 -20.09 -2.17
N PHE A 455 -6.13 -19.39 -1.28
CA PHE A 455 -4.66 -19.36 -1.30
C PHE A 455 -4.08 -20.74 -0.97
N ALA A 456 -4.58 -21.37 0.09
CA ALA A 456 -4.12 -22.68 0.54
C ALA A 456 -4.38 -23.78 -0.49
N SER A 457 -5.44 -23.70 -1.31
CA SER A 457 -5.78 -24.77 -2.26
C SER A 457 -4.68 -25.03 -3.30
N LYS A 458 -3.91 -24.00 -3.70
CA LYS A 458 -2.74 -24.14 -4.58
C LYS A 458 -1.74 -25.17 -4.04
N TYR A 459 -1.61 -25.24 -2.71
CA TYR A 459 -0.64 -26.08 -2.03
C TYR A 459 -1.26 -27.41 -1.59
N GLN A 460 -2.50 -27.39 -1.10
CA GLN A 460 -3.20 -28.58 -0.61
C GLN A 460 -3.46 -29.62 -1.72
N GLU A 461 -3.75 -29.19 -2.95
CA GLU A 461 -3.99 -30.10 -4.09
C GLU A 461 -2.77 -30.99 -4.39
N ASN A 462 -1.56 -30.45 -4.18
CA ASN A 462 -0.30 -31.16 -4.40
C ASN A 462 0.34 -31.65 -3.08
N ASN A 463 -0.37 -31.53 -1.96
CA ASN A 463 0.16 -31.80 -0.61
C ASN A 463 1.50 -31.09 -0.34
N SER A 464 1.65 -29.87 -0.86
CA SER A 464 2.79 -28.99 -0.65
C SER A 464 2.58 -28.11 0.58
N LEU A 465 3.68 -27.62 1.14
CA LEU A 465 3.71 -26.62 2.22
C LEU A 465 4.22 -25.25 1.73
N GLY A 466 4.52 -25.12 0.44
CA GLY A 466 5.23 -23.97 -0.10
C GLY A 466 5.31 -23.94 -1.61
N ASP A 467 5.94 -22.89 -2.12
CA ASP A 467 6.22 -22.75 -3.54
C ASP A 467 7.25 -23.78 -4.02
N PRO A 468 7.24 -24.11 -5.32
CA PRO A 468 8.28 -24.96 -5.89
C PRO A 468 9.67 -24.36 -5.69
N THR A 469 10.68 -25.23 -5.62
CA THR A 469 12.09 -24.82 -5.55
C THR A 469 12.45 -23.88 -6.71
N VAL A 470 13.05 -22.74 -6.39
CA VAL A 470 13.62 -21.82 -7.37
C VAL A 470 15.11 -22.11 -7.49
N CYS A 471 15.51 -22.54 -8.69
CA CYS A 471 16.90 -22.89 -9.01
C CYS A 471 17.53 -21.79 -9.88
N MET A 472 18.70 -21.32 -9.48
CA MET A 472 19.59 -20.48 -10.28
C MET A 472 20.93 -21.20 -10.47
N GLN A 473 21.83 -20.65 -11.29
CA GLN A 473 23.11 -21.29 -11.66
C GLN A 473 23.86 -21.91 -10.47
N ASN A 474 24.09 -21.14 -9.40
CA ASN A 474 24.87 -21.57 -8.23
C ASN A 474 24.12 -21.38 -6.90
N SER A 475 22.78 -21.29 -6.94
CA SER A 475 21.97 -21.13 -5.74
C SER A 475 20.60 -21.76 -5.90
N ALA A 476 20.04 -22.23 -4.80
CA ALA A 476 18.66 -22.67 -4.75
C ALA A 476 17.96 -22.05 -3.56
N SER A 477 16.66 -21.84 -3.71
CA SER A 477 15.80 -21.41 -2.60
C SER A 477 14.47 -22.16 -2.63
N LEU A 478 13.94 -22.43 -1.45
CA LEU A 478 12.61 -23.00 -1.24
C LEU A 478 11.87 -22.10 -0.24
N THR A 479 10.65 -21.70 -0.58
CA THR A 479 9.82 -20.85 0.27
C THR A 479 8.61 -21.64 0.75
N LEU A 480 8.45 -21.73 2.07
CA LEU A 480 7.34 -22.38 2.75
C LEU A 480 6.35 -21.33 3.26
N VAL A 481 5.07 -21.67 3.28
CA VAL A 481 3.99 -20.79 3.77
C VAL A 481 3.84 -20.97 5.28
N GLY A 482 4.00 -19.89 6.05
CA GLY A 482 3.95 -19.92 7.52
C GLY A 482 2.67 -20.53 8.08
N CYS A 483 1.50 -20.05 7.65
CA CYS A 483 0.22 -20.56 8.14
C CYS A 483 0.00 -22.06 7.82
N LEU A 484 0.53 -22.60 6.70
CA LEU A 484 0.45 -24.03 6.38
C LEU A 484 1.35 -24.87 7.28
N LEU A 485 2.52 -24.35 7.66
CA LEU A 485 3.40 -24.99 8.64
C LEU A 485 2.72 -25.06 10.00
N GLU A 486 2.12 -23.95 10.45
CA GLU A 486 1.39 -23.90 11.72
C GLU A 486 0.17 -24.84 11.74
N ASP A 487 -0.58 -24.95 10.63
CA ASP A 487 -1.67 -25.91 10.49
C ASP A 487 -1.23 -27.38 10.67
N LYS A 488 0.04 -27.67 10.36
CA LYS A 488 0.67 -28.98 10.59
C LYS A 488 1.39 -29.09 11.95
N GLY A 489 1.33 -28.05 12.79
CA GLY A 489 2.03 -28.01 14.07
C GLY A 489 3.55 -27.90 13.94
N ILE A 490 4.03 -27.36 12.82
CA ILE A 490 5.45 -27.20 12.51
C ILE A 490 5.92 -25.82 12.95
N ASP A 491 6.83 -25.78 13.92
CA ASP A 491 7.54 -24.55 14.29
C ASP A 491 8.69 -24.30 13.30
N TYR A 492 8.56 -23.26 12.49
CA TYR A 492 9.57 -22.91 11.49
C TYR A 492 10.93 -22.58 12.11
N SER A 493 10.95 -22.08 13.36
CA SER A 493 12.19 -21.65 14.01
C SER A 493 13.11 -22.83 14.32
N ALA A 494 12.55 -24.04 14.43
CA ALA A 494 13.26 -25.29 14.64
C ALA A 494 13.85 -25.90 13.35
N LEU A 495 13.46 -25.37 12.18
CA LEU A 495 13.86 -25.89 10.88
C LEU A 495 15.21 -25.33 10.42
N HIS A 496 16.02 -26.19 9.81
CA HIS A 496 17.30 -25.83 9.21
C HIS A 496 17.64 -26.73 8.02
N LEU A 497 18.59 -26.31 7.19
CA LEU A 497 19.19 -27.13 6.13
C LEU A 497 20.15 -28.19 6.69
N ASN A 498 20.78 -29.00 5.83
CA ASN A 498 21.78 -29.99 6.26
C ASN A 498 22.86 -29.40 7.19
N ASP A 499 23.28 -28.15 6.96
CA ASP A 499 24.03 -27.36 7.95
C ASP A 499 23.06 -26.69 8.96
N PRO A 500 23.13 -27.03 10.27
CA PRO A 500 22.24 -26.47 11.30
C PRO A 500 22.34 -24.96 11.52
N THR A 501 23.39 -24.32 11.01
CA THR A 501 23.54 -22.86 11.06
C THR A 501 22.70 -22.16 9.99
N CYS A 502 22.30 -22.87 8.93
CA CYS A 502 21.45 -22.35 7.87
C CYS A 502 19.96 -22.57 8.19
N ARG A 503 19.34 -21.55 8.81
CA ARG A 503 17.91 -21.54 9.18
C ARG A 503 17.06 -20.75 8.18
N GLY A 504 15.76 -20.98 8.22
CA GLY A 504 14.79 -20.27 7.39
C GLY A 504 14.67 -18.80 7.78
N GLN A 505 14.58 -17.92 6.78
CA GLN A 505 14.34 -16.49 6.97
C GLN A 505 12.85 -16.20 6.78
N VAL A 506 12.25 -15.52 7.76
CA VAL A 506 10.84 -15.13 7.69
C VAL A 506 10.73 -13.74 7.07
N ASP A 507 9.80 -13.59 6.15
CA ASP A 507 9.30 -12.30 5.72
C ASP A 507 8.17 -11.87 6.67
N GLU A 508 8.37 -10.80 7.43
CA GLU A 508 7.42 -10.30 8.44
C GLU A 508 6.10 -9.76 7.82
N LEU A 509 6.09 -9.43 6.52
CA LEU A 509 4.88 -8.94 5.83
C LEU A 509 4.06 -10.08 5.24
N THR A 510 4.74 -11.05 4.62
CA THR A 510 4.08 -12.19 3.97
C THR A 510 4.03 -13.44 4.87
N HIS A 511 4.65 -13.44 6.04
CA HIS A 511 4.77 -14.63 6.91
C HIS A 511 5.26 -15.89 6.15
N MET A 512 6.01 -15.71 5.07
CA MET A 512 6.64 -16.80 4.31
C MET A 512 8.04 -17.06 4.82
N VAL A 513 8.47 -18.33 4.77
CA VAL A 513 9.76 -18.77 5.30
C VAL A 513 10.63 -19.32 4.18
N THR A 514 11.73 -18.64 3.87
CA THR A 514 12.64 -19.02 2.79
C THR A 514 13.92 -19.66 3.31
N PHE A 515 14.25 -20.82 2.76
CA PHE A 515 15.53 -21.51 2.94
C PHE A 515 16.33 -21.39 1.66
N SER A 516 17.61 -21.05 1.75
CA SER A 516 18.46 -20.93 0.56
C SER A 516 19.91 -21.33 0.85
N PHE A 517 20.61 -21.68 -0.23
CA PHE A 517 22.05 -21.89 -0.23
C PHE A 517 22.65 -21.33 -1.52
N ASN A 518 23.94 -21.04 -1.51
CA ASN A 518 24.67 -20.56 -2.69
C ASN A 518 26.13 -21.05 -2.70
N SER A 519 26.92 -20.60 -3.68
CA SER A 519 28.37 -20.88 -3.79
C SER A 519 29.19 -20.50 -2.57
N SER A 520 28.84 -19.39 -1.90
CA SER A 520 29.59 -18.88 -0.75
C SER A 520 29.22 -19.59 0.56
N ASN A 521 27.99 -20.09 0.67
CA ASN A 521 27.51 -20.87 1.80
C ASN A 521 26.67 -22.05 1.29
N SER A 522 27.32 -23.21 1.19
CA SER A 522 26.71 -24.42 0.63
C SER A 522 25.67 -25.05 1.57
N CYS A 523 25.60 -24.65 2.84
CA CYS A 523 24.63 -25.16 3.82
C CYS A 523 24.48 -26.69 3.87
N GLY A 524 25.59 -27.42 3.64
CA GLY A 524 25.59 -28.88 3.61
C GLY A 524 24.90 -29.51 2.39
N THR A 525 24.74 -28.78 1.29
CA THR A 525 24.16 -29.30 0.03
C THR A 525 24.97 -30.49 -0.50
N GLU A 526 24.28 -31.59 -0.80
CA GLU A 526 24.83 -32.77 -1.45
C GLU A 526 24.75 -32.59 -2.98
N VAL A 527 25.84 -32.90 -3.69
CA VAL A 527 25.88 -32.80 -5.16
C VAL A 527 26.04 -34.20 -5.74
N THR A 528 25.04 -34.62 -6.51
CA THR A 528 25.04 -35.93 -7.18
C THR A 528 24.94 -35.77 -8.69
N THR A 529 25.39 -36.77 -9.44
CA THR A 529 25.29 -36.78 -10.90
C THR A 529 24.57 -38.03 -11.37
N ASN A 530 23.58 -37.85 -12.24
CA ASN A 530 22.92 -38.94 -12.94
C ASN A 530 23.15 -38.77 -14.44
N ASN A 531 24.23 -39.36 -14.95
CA ASN A 531 24.58 -39.64 -16.35
C ASN A 531 24.41 -38.53 -17.42
N SER A 532 23.86 -37.35 -17.14
CA SER A 532 23.70 -36.15 -17.98
C SER A 532 23.14 -34.95 -17.19
N GLN A 533 22.82 -35.15 -15.91
CA GLN A 533 22.26 -34.14 -15.01
C GLN A 533 23.11 -34.04 -13.74
N VAL A 534 23.40 -32.81 -13.32
CA VAL A 534 23.93 -32.50 -11.98
C VAL A 534 22.74 -32.17 -11.09
N ILE A 535 22.63 -32.82 -9.94
CA ILE A 535 21.52 -32.67 -9.00
C ILE A 535 22.07 -32.14 -7.68
N TYR A 536 21.70 -30.91 -7.34
CA TYR A 536 21.93 -30.31 -6.03
C TYR A 536 20.78 -30.71 -5.12
N LYS A 537 21.08 -31.36 -3.98
CA LYS A 537 20.08 -31.80 -3.02
C LYS A 537 20.37 -31.19 -1.65
N ASN A 538 19.33 -30.65 -1.01
CA ASN A 538 19.38 -30.27 0.39
C ASN A 538 18.08 -30.71 1.08
N ILE A 539 18.08 -30.78 2.40
CA ILE A 539 16.96 -31.26 3.21
C ILE A 539 16.70 -30.23 4.30
N ILE A 540 15.45 -29.78 4.41
CA ILE A 540 14.97 -29.04 5.57
C ILE A 540 14.56 -30.06 6.62
N THR A 541 15.17 -29.97 7.80
CA THR A 541 14.91 -30.87 8.92
C THR A 541 14.86 -30.13 10.24
N THR A 542 14.34 -30.80 11.28
CA THR A 542 14.30 -30.28 12.65
C THR A 542 15.52 -30.72 13.46
N GLN A 543 16.02 -29.85 14.34
CA GLN A 543 17.11 -30.23 15.23
C GLN A 543 16.65 -31.36 16.18
N ASN A 544 17.48 -32.40 16.29
CA ASN A 544 17.50 -33.21 17.50
C ASN A 544 17.93 -32.29 18.64
N SER A 545 17.06 -32.08 19.63
CA SER A 545 17.51 -31.62 20.94
C SER A 545 18.63 -32.57 21.39
N SER A 546 19.85 -32.04 21.38
CA SER A 546 21.09 -32.79 21.38
C SER A 546 21.35 -33.48 22.73
N SER A 547 20.78 -34.67 22.93
CA SER A 547 21.27 -35.75 23.82
C SER A 547 20.33 -36.96 23.91
N ASP A 548 19.10 -36.88 23.42
CA ASP A 548 18.11 -37.92 23.70
C ASP A 548 18.12 -39.06 22.65
N ILE A 549 18.29 -40.28 23.15
CA ILE A 549 18.15 -41.56 22.42
C ILE A 549 16.71 -41.75 21.90
N ILE A 550 15.77 -40.91 22.32
CA ILE A 550 14.33 -41.02 22.04
C ILE A 550 13.82 -39.66 21.53
N THR A 551 13.40 -39.60 20.28
CA THR A 551 12.66 -38.45 19.71
C THR A 551 11.17 -38.64 19.99
N ARG A 552 10.55 -37.70 20.72
CA ARG A 552 9.12 -37.75 21.08
C ARG A 552 8.20 -36.94 20.16
N HIS A 553 8.78 -36.23 19.18
CA HIS A 553 8.07 -35.43 18.19
C HIS A 553 8.37 -35.98 16.80
N ASP A 554 7.41 -35.84 15.88
CA ASP A 554 7.57 -36.25 14.49
C ASP A 554 8.72 -35.45 13.85
N GLN A 555 9.67 -36.17 13.25
CA GLN A 555 10.78 -35.55 12.54
C GLN A 555 10.29 -35.08 11.17
N ILE A 556 10.57 -33.82 10.86
CA ILE A 556 10.18 -33.21 9.59
C ILE A 556 11.34 -33.38 8.62
N TYR A 557 11.03 -33.89 7.44
CA TYR A 557 11.97 -34.08 6.35
C TYR A 557 11.34 -33.56 5.06
N ILE A 558 11.82 -32.41 4.59
CA ILE A 558 11.43 -31.83 3.30
C ILE A 558 12.69 -31.78 2.45
N ASP A 559 12.85 -32.75 1.54
CA ASP A 559 13.96 -32.72 0.60
C ASP A 559 13.59 -31.93 -0.64
N PHE A 560 14.52 -31.10 -1.10
CA PHE A 560 14.37 -30.37 -2.34
C PHE A 560 15.64 -30.48 -3.16
N SER A 561 15.48 -30.49 -4.48
CA SER A 561 16.60 -30.62 -5.39
C SER A 561 16.46 -29.73 -6.61
N CYS A 562 17.62 -29.31 -7.12
CA CYS A 562 17.77 -28.61 -8.38
C CYS A 562 18.50 -29.51 -9.36
N VAL A 563 17.80 -29.89 -10.43
CA VAL A 563 18.35 -30.71 -11.51
C VAL A 563 18.79 -29.78 -12.63
N GLN A 564 20.09 -29.77 -12.92
CA GLN A 564 20.63 -29.04 -14.06
C GLN A 564 21.11 -30.01 -15.13
N THR A 565 20.50 -29.94 -16.32
CA THR A 565 20.90 -30.72 -17.49
C THR A 565 22.17 -30.14 -18.10
N GLN A 566 23.16 -31.00 -18.35
CA GLN A 566 24.35 -30.63 -19.10
C GLN A 566 23.95 -30.35 -20.56
N PRO A 567 24.51 -29.31 -21.22
CA PRO A 567 24.10 -28.96 -22.58
C PRO A 567 24.58 -30.01 -23.60
N ASP A 568 23.67 -30.47 -24.46
CA ASP A 568 24.02 -31.17 -25.70
C ASP A 568 24.61 -30.15 -26.70
N ILE A 569 25.89 -30.28 -27.04
CA ILE A 569 26.54 -29.33 -27.95
C ILE A 569 26.27 -29.70 -29.40
N LYS A 570 25.73 -28.74 -30.15
CA LYS A 570 25.78 -28.77 -31.62
C LYS A 570 27.17 -28.32 -32.07
N THR A 571 27.89 -29.23 -32.72
CA THR A 571 29.19 -28.96 -33.38
C THR A 571 29.09 -27.70 -34.24
N ALA A 572 29.88 -26.68 -33.88
CA ALA A 572 30.04 -25.49 -34.69
C ALA A 572 31.52 -25.37 -35.07
N THR A 573 31.80 -25.56 -36.36
CA THR A 573 33.13 -25.48 -36.95
C THR A 573 33.39 -24.04 -37.42
N PHE A 574 34.46 -23.41 -36.95
CA PHE A 574 34.81 -22.04 -37.33
C PHE A 574 36.27 -21.92 -37.77
N ARG A 575 36.53 -21.03 -38.74
CA ARG A 575 37.88 -20.60 -39.17
C ARG A 575 38.30 -19.34 -38.38
N ILE A 576 39.56 -19.28 -37.97
CA ILE A 576 40.07 -18.23 -37.08
C ILE A 576 40.11 -16.85 -37.74
N ARG A 577 39.67 -15.82 -36.99
CA ARG A 577 40.23 -14.46 -37.08
C ARG A 577 40.84 -13.95 -35.75
N HIS A 578 40.46 -14.46 -34.57
CA HIS A 578 40.96 -13.99 -33.26
C HIS A 578 41.30 -15.19 -32.31
N SER A 579 42.33 -15.04 -31.47
CA SER A 579 43.09 -16.05 -30.70
C SER A 579 42.39 -16.69 -29.48
N SER A 580 41.06 -16.70 -29.43
CA SER A 580 40.30 -17.37 -28.37
C SER A 580 38.97 -17.90 -28.89
N VAL A 581 38.75 -19.22 -28.78
CA VAL A 581 37.44 -19.82 -29.03
C VAL A 581 36.61 -19.66 -27.75
N ILE A 582 35.59 -18.82 -27.82
CA ILE A 582 34.65 -18.55 -26.74
C ILE A 582 33.32 -19.17 -27.17
N GLN A 583 32.91 -20.24 -26.48
CA GLN A 583 31.60 -20.84 -26.70
C GLN A 583 30.68 -20.49 -25.52
N HIS A 584 29.69 -19.65 -25.77
CA HIS A 584 28.59 -19.41 -24.84
C HIS A 584 27.58 -20.55 -24.95
N LEU A 585 27.40 -21.29 -23.86
CA LEU A 585 26.43 -22.36 -23.76
C LEU A 585 25.21 -21.80 -23.04
N THR A 586 24.12 -21.59 -23.76
CA THR A 586 22.85 -21.13 -23.17
C THR A 586 21.79 -22.21 -23.34
N SER A 587 21.51 -22.95 -22.28
CA SER A 587 20.33 -23.83 -22.21
C SER A 587 19.92 -24.10 -20.76
N GLY A 588 18.63 -23.90 -20.48
CA GLY A 588 17.92 -24.37 -19.30
C GLY A 588 18.25 -23.67 -17.98
N VAL A 589 19.49 -23.79 -17.49
CA VAL A 589 19.87 -23.34 -16.12
C VAL A 589 21.35 -22.93 -15.99
N TRP A 590 22.23 -23.20 -16.99
CA TRP A 590 23.66 -22.84 -16.94
C TRP A 590 24.03 -21.76 -17.99
N ASP A 591 24.75 -20.70 -17.57
CA ASP A 591 25.46 -19.75 -18.46
C ASP A 591 26.94 -19.78 -18.08
N TYR A 592 27.70 -20.66 -18.74
CA TYR A 592 29.14 -20.69 -18.62
C TYR A 592 29.78 -20.70 -20.00
N THR A 593 30.98 -20.15 -20.05
CA THR A 593 31.75 -19.98 -21.27
C THR A 593 32.90 -20.96 -21.27
N LEU A 594 32.91 -21.88 -22.23
CA LEU A 594 34.05 -22.76 -22.44
C LEU A 594 35.08 -22.07 -23.34
N ILE A 595 36.33 -22.08 -22.90
CA ILE A 595 37.43 -21.38 -23.55
C ILE A 595 38.59 -22.35 -23.75
N MET A 596 39.02 -22.52 -24.99
CA MET A 596 40.27 -23.21 -25.34
C MET A 596 41.29 -22.18 -25.85
N LYS A 597 42.47 -22.14 -25.22
CA LYS A 597 43.59 -21.27 -25.59
C LYS A 597 44.85 -22.10 -25.80
N ALA A 598 45.65 -21.71 -26.79
CA ALA A 598 46.97 -22.29 -27.05
C ALA A 598 48.06 -21.23 -26.88
N PHE A 599 49.23 -21.65 -26.42
CA PHE A 599 50.37 -20.79 -26.10
C PHE A 599 51.68 -21.38 -26.64
N THR A 600 52.65 -20.51 -26.90
CA THR A 600 54.00 -20.86 -27.38
C THR A 600 55.06 -20.90 -26.26
N ASP A 601 54.67 -20.67 -25.01
CA ASP A 601 55.54 -20.73 -23.84
C ASP A 601 54.89 -21.49 -22.66
N ALA A 602 55.73 -22.11 -21.83
CA ALA A 602 55.28 -22.85 -20.65
C ALA A 602 54.59 -21.97 -19.60
N GLY A 603 54.86 -20.66 -19.59
CA GLY A 603 54.21 -19.70 -18.71
C GLY A 603 52.81 -19.30 -19.16
N ARG A 604 52.36 -19.75 -20.36
CA ARG A 604 51.07 -19.38 -20.97
C ARG A 604 50.88 -17.87 -21.09
N THR A 605 51.95 -17.17 -21.44
CA THR A 605 51.96 -15.71 -21.58
C THR A 605 51.83 -15.24 -23.02
N GLN A 606 52.27 -16.06 -23.98
CA GLN A 606 52.27 -15.80 -25.41
C GLN A 606 51.25 -16.70 -26.10
N ALA A 607 50.05 -16.16 -26.34
CA ALA A 607 48.99 -16.88 -27.02
C ALA A 607 49.33 -17.09 -28.52
N VAL A 608 48.90 -18.22 -29.08
CA VAL A 608 49.00 -18.50 -30.52
C VAL A 608 47.90 -17.70 -31.24
N GLU A 609 48.29 -16.73 -32.06
CA GLU A 609 47.39 -15.85 -32.81
C GLU A 609 47.40 -16.13 -34.32
N SER A 610 46.49 -15.49 -35.07
CA SER A 610 46.27 -15.71 -36.52
C SER A 610 47.51 -15.49 -37.41
N ASN A 611 48.52 -14.78 -36.92
CA ASN A 611 49.79 -14.49 -37.59
C ASN A 611 51.00 -15.22 -36.97
N THR A 612 50.75 -16.10 -35.99
CA THR A 612 51.81 -16.84 -35.30
C THR A 612 52.19 -18.05 -36.12
N GLU A 613 53.34 -17.99 -36.78
CA GLU A 613 53.92 -19.15 -37.47
C GLU A 613 54.37 -20.19 -36.43
N VAL A 614 53.69 -21.34 -36.40
CA VAL A 614 54.07 -22.47 -35.55
C VAL A 614 54.92 -23.43 -36.37
N GLN A 615 56.12 -23.74 -35.88
CA GLN A 615 57.02 -24.67 -36.56
C GLN A 615 56.69 -26.13 -36.21
N LEU A 616 56.96 -27.04 -37.14
CA LEU A 616 56.91 -28.47 -36.84
C LEU A 616 57.82 -28.80 -35.66
N ASN A 617 57.35 -29.70 -34.80
CA ASN A 617 58.01 -30.11 -33.56
C ASN A 617 58.17 -28.98 -32.50
N GLN A 618 57.59 -27.79 -32.71
CA GLN A 618 57.47 -26.78 -31.66
C GLN A 618 56.45 -27.23 -30.63
N LYS A 619 56.79 -27.12 -29.34
CA LYS A 619 55.87 -27.46 -28.25
C LYS A 619 54.78 -26.39 -28.10
N ILE A 620 53.54 -26.82 -27.97
CA ILE A 620 52.35 -25.99 -27.76
C ILE A 620 51.71 -26.35 -26.43
N TRP A 621 51.36 -25.33 -25.65
CA TRP A 621 50.66 -25.48 -24.37
C TRP A 621 49.20 -25.09 -24.54
N VAL A 622 48.28 -25.94 -24.11
CA VAL A 622 46.84 -25.75 -24.24
C VAL A 622 46.22 -25.62 -22.86
N GLU A 623 45.38 -24.60 -22.69
CA GLU A 623 44.51 -24.37 -21.54
C GLU A 623 43.05 -24.56 -21.98
N LEU A 624 42.34 -25.43 -21.27
CA LEU A 624 40.89 -25.60 -21.36
C LEU A 624 40.30 -25.03 -20.07
N LYS A 625 39.57 -23.93 -20.13
CA LYS A 625 38.98 -23.29 -18.94
C LYS A 625 37.52 -22.95 -19.14
N THR A 626 36.78 -22.90 -18.04
CA THR A 626 35.41 -22.34 -18.01
C THR A 626 35.34 -21.08 -17.18
N ASP A 627 34.68 -20.06 -17.73
CA ASP A 627 34.26 -18.88 -16.98
C ASP A 627 32.77 -19.04 -16.62
N GLY A 628 32.40 -18.92 -15.34
CA GLY A 628 31.02 -19.04 -14.83
C GLY A 628 30.71 -20.29 -13.99
N LEU A 629 31.61 -21.29 -13.96
CA LEU A 629 31.48 -22.46 -13.06
C LEU A 629 32.13 -22.19 -11.70
N ASP A 630 31.54 -22.74 -10.63
CA ASP A 630 32.10 -22.70 -9.27
C ASP A 630 33.00 -23.93 -8.99
N GLY A 631 34.31 -23.67 -8.88
CA GLY A 631 35.35 -24.66 -8.64
C GLY A 631 35.31 -25.33 -7.26
N ASP A 632 34.45 -24.89 -6.34
CA ASP A 632 34.21 -25.56 -5.06
C ASP A 632 33.07 -26.58 -5.10
N MET A 633 32.14 -26.42 -6.04
CA MET A 633 31.03 -27.37 -6.25
C MET A 633 31.35 -28.40 -7.32
N VAL A 634 31.90 -27.95 -8.46
CA VAL A 634 32.13 -28.77 -9.64
C VAL A 634 33.48 -28.45 -10.29
N VAL A 635 34.09 -29.46 -10.91
CA VAL A 635 35.37 -29.34 -11.64
C VAL A 635 35.20 -29.84 -13.07
N MET A 636 36.05 -29.36 -13.98
CA MET A 636 36.06 -29.78 -15.37
C MET A 636 36.99 -30.97 -15.55
N VAL A 637 36.56 -31.99 -16.30
CA VAL A 637 37.40 -33.14 -16.66
C VAL A 637 37.49 -33.25 -18.18
N THR A 638 38.71 -33.22 -18.71
CA THR A 638 39.00 -33.52 -20.12
C THR A 638 39.00 -35.02 -20.31
N ASP A 639 38.07 -35.54 -21.11
CA ASP A 639 37.95 -36.96 -21.41
C ASP A 639 38.85 -37.36 -22.59
N SER A 640 38.79 -36.63 -23.70
CA SER A 640 39.60 -36.94 -24.87
C SER A 640 39.89 -35.69 -25.70
N CYS A 641 41.05 -35.65 -26.34
CA CYS A 641 41.40 -34.61 -27.30
C CYS A 641 42.09 -35.25 -28.51
N TRP A 642 41.76 -34.83 -29.72
CA TRP A 642 42.29 -35.38 -30.96
C TRP A 642 42.38 -34.31 -32.04
N ALA A 643 43.19 -34.56 -33.06
CA ALA A 643 43.33 -33.69 -34.20
C ALA A 643 42.86 -34.32 -35.51
N THR A 644 42.43 -33.49 -36.44
CA THR A 644 42.07 -33.85 -37.82
C THR A 644 42.63 -32.84 -38.83
N ASP A 645 42.64 -33.20 -40.11
CA ASP A 645 43.05 -32.31 -41.21
C ASP A 645 41.87 -31.51 -41.80
N GLN A 646 40.65 -31.78 -41.35
CA GLN A 646 39.43 -31.09 -41.74
C GLN A 646 38.69 -30.56 -40.51
N PRO A 647 37.84 -29.53 -40.67
CA PRO A 647 37.11 -28.94 -39.54
C PRO A 647 36.21 -29.92 -38.78
N SER A 648 35.77 -31.00 -39.43
CA SER A 648 34.85 -31.96 -38.81
C SER A 648 35.59 -32.85 -37.80
N PRO A 649 35.12 -32.97 -36.54
CA PRO A 649 35.73 -33.84 -35.54
C PRO A 649 35.75 -35.33 -35.91
N ASP A 650 34.80 -35.73 -36.75
CA ASP A 650 34.63 -37.13 -37.18
C ASP A 650 35.35 -37.42 -38.50
N SER A 651 36.12 -36.45 -39.02
CA SER A 651 36.88 -36.63 -40.26
C SER A 651 38.09 -37.54 -40.05
N THR A 652 38.57 -38.07 -41.17
CA THR A 652 39.80 -38.87 -41.24
C THR A 652 40.77 -38.20 -42.20
N PRO A 653 42.08 -38.17 -41.90
CA PRO A 653 42.79 -38.78 -40.75
C PRO A 653 42.49 -38.13 -39.38
N ARG A 654 42.49 -38.96 -38.33
CA ARG A 654 42.34 -38.56 -36.92
C ARG A 654 43.55 -39.00 -36.11
N TYR A 655 44.05 -38.14 -35.23
CA TYR A 655 45.17 -38.42 -34.33
C TYR A 655 44.82 -38.07 -32.88
N ASP A 656 44.71 -39.06 -31.99
CA ASP A 656 44.36 -38.84 -30.59
C ASP A 656 45.56 -38.34 -29.77
N LEU A 657 45.39 -37.23 -29.06
CA LEU A 657 46.39 -36.65 -28.15
C LEU A 657 46.11 -37.06 -26.70
N ILE A 658 44.83 -37.03 -26.28
CA ILE A 658 44.36 -37.43 -24.94
C ILE A 658 43.30 -38.52 -25.08
N ILE A 659 43.46 -39.60 -24.30
CA ILE A 659 42.58 -40.77 -24.27
C ILE A 659 42.18 -41.05 -22.82
N ASN A 660 40.88 -40.99 -22.53
CA ASN A 660 40.31 -41.18 -21.18
C ASN A 660 41.00 -40.32 -20.10
N GLY A 661 41.26 -39.06 -20.43
CA GLY A 661 41.89 -38.07 -19.56
C GLY A 661 43.41 -38.16 -19.42
N CYS A 662 44.06 -39.08 -20.14
CA CYS A 662 45.50 -39.32 -20.08
C CYS A 662 46.20 -39.06 -21.43
N ALA A 663 47.47 -38.68 -21.40
CA ALA A 663 48.30 -38.53 -22.60
C ALA A 663 48.33 -39.83 -23.42
N ASN A 664 48.27 -39.71 -24.75
CA ASN A 664 48.37 -40.86 -25.65
C ASN A 664 49.72 -41.56 -25.46
N PRO A 665 49.77 -42.84 -25.04
CA PRO A 665 51.04 -43.53 -24.79
C PRO A 665 51.88 -43.78 -26.05
N ALA A 666 51.30 -43.62 -27.24
CA ALA A 666 52.03 -43.70 -28.51
C ALA A 666 52.75 -42.40 -28.88
N ASP A 667 52.43 -41.28 -28.21
CA ASP A 667 53.03 -39.97 -28.47
C ASP A 667 53.78 -39.49 -27.22
N GLN A 668 55.11 -39.50 -27.29
CA GLN A 668 55.96 -39.05 -26.19
C GLN A 668 55.99 -37.54 -26.01
N THR A 669 55.41 -36.78 -26.95
CA THR A 669 55.39 -35.32 -26.91
C THR A 669 54.21 -34.77 -26.10
N VAL A 670 53.16 -35.59 -25.89
CA VAL A 670 51.97 -35.17 -25.15
C VAL A 670 52.17 -35.27 -23.64
N GLN A 671 51.84 -34.21 -22.91
CA GLN A 671 51.87 -34.16 -21.46
C GLN A 671 50.59 -33.54 -20.93
N VAL A 672 49.90 -34.21 -20.00
CA VAL A 672 48.75 -33.66 -19.27
C VAL A 672 49.26 -33.18 -17.92
N GLU A 673 49.16 -31.88 -17.65
CA GLU A 673 49.70 -31.25 -16.44
C GLU A 673 48.67 -31.26 -15.31
N GLU A 674 47.43 -30.84 -15.60
CA GLU A 674 46.31 -30.87 -14.65
C GLU A 674 45.02 -31.27 -15.37
N ASN A 675 44.26 -32.17 -14.76
CA ASN A 675 42.95 -32.60 -15.27
C ASN A 675 42.04 -33.01 -14.10
N GLY A 676 40.88 -32.35 -13.97
CA GLY A 676 39.90 -32.69 -12.93
C GLY A 676 40.20 -32.13 -11.53
N LEU A 677 41.02 -31.08 -11.43
CA LEU A 677 41.37 -30.42 -10.15
C LEU A 677 40.62 -29.10 -9.91
N GLY A 678 40.11 -28.47 -10.96
CA GLY A 678 39.44 -27.18 -10.89
C GLY A 678 38.60 -26.91 -12.14
N THR A 679 38.32 -25.63 -12.41
CA THR A 679 37.60 -25.18 -13.62
C THR A 679 38.52 -24.98 -14.83
N SER A 680 39.80 -25.34 -14.71
CA SER A 680 40.81 -25.28 -15.76
C SER A 680 41.60 -26.58 -15.83
N ASN A 681 41.89 -27.04 -17.04
CA ASN A 681 42.71 -28.22 -17.35
C ASN A 681 43.83 -27.82 -18.33
N TYR A 682 44.99 -28.45 -18.18
CA TYR A 682 46.21 -28.07 -18.88
C TYR A 682 46.89 -29.28 -19.53
N PHE A 683 47.27 -29.15 -20.80
CA PHE A 683 48.11 -30.13 -21.48
C PHE A 683 49.03 -29.49 -22.52
N SER A 684 50.00 -30.23 -23.02
CA SER A 684 50.90 -29.78 -24.09
C SER A 684 51.21 -30.90 -25.07
N PHE A 685 51.60 -30.56 -26.29
CA PHE A 685 52.02 -31.49 -27.34
C PHE A 685 53.00 -30.79 -28.31
N ASN A 686 53.73 -31.55 -29.13
CA ASN A 686 54.55 -30.96 -30.19
C ASN A 686 53.76 -30.87 -31.50
N MET A 687 53.86 -29.73 -32.19
CA MET A 687 53.17 -29.50 -33.45
C MET A 687 53.58 -30.50 -34.53
N PHE A 688 52.61 -30.93 -35.34
CA PHE A 688 52.76 -31.92 -36.40
C PHE A 688 51.89 -31.54 -37.61
N GLU A 689 52.08 -32.24 -38.71
CA GLU A 689 51.28 -32.10 -39.93
C GLU A 689 50.84 -33.48 -40.43
N PHE A 690 49.64 -33.58 -41.01
CA PHE A 690 49.15 -34.80 -41.64
C PHE A 690 49.77 -35.00 -43.02
N THR A 691 50.30 -36.20 -43.29
CA THR A 691 50.90 -36.54 -44.58
C THR A 691 49.88 -36.45 -45.71
N GLY A 692 50.10 -35.55 -46.68
CA GLY A 692 49.24 -35.36 -47.85
C GLY A 692 48.04 -34.42 -47.64
N GLY A 693 47.98 -33.70 -46.50
CA GLY A 693 46.94 -32.72 -46.18
C GLY A 693 47.22 -31.32 -46.73
N SER A 694 46.35 -30.36 -46.37
CA SER A 694 46.43 -28.94 -46.75
C SER A 694 47.42 -28.13 -45.90
N GLY A 695 48.09 -28.75 -44.93
CA GLY A 695 48.84 -28.07 -43.86
C GLY A 695 47.94 -27.51 -42.74
N GLU A 696 46.62 -27.71 -42.81
CA GLU A 696 45.70 -27.30 -41.74
C GLU A 696 45.56 -28.41 -40.68
N VAL A 697 45.54 -28.03 -39.40
CA VAL A 697 45.34 -28.95 -38.27
C VAL A 697 44.20 -28.43 -37.40
N PHE A 698 43.22 -29.27 -37.10
CA PHE A 698 42.08 -28.94 -36.23
C PHE A 698 42.19 -29.76 -34.95
N LEU A 699 42.19 -29.13 -33.78
CA LEU A 699 42.16 -29.79 -32.47
C LEU A 699 40.73 -29.78 -31.93
N HIS A 700 40.30 -30.95 -31.47
CA HIS A 700 39.00 -31.21 -30.88
C HIS A 700 39.18 -31.75 -29.47
N CYS A 701 38.39 -31.29 -28.51
CA CYS A 701 38.40 -31.79 -27.15
C CYS A 701 36.99 -32.05 -26.65
N LYS A 702 36.84 -33.17 -25.96
CA LYS A 702 35.64 -33.63 -25.28
C LYS A 702 35.84 -33.55 -23.78
N LEU A 703 34.88 -32.92 -23.11
CA LEU A 703 34.92 -32.49 -21.72
C LEU A 703 33.63 -32.88 -21.00
N HIS A 704 33.68 -33.04 -19.68
CA HIS A 704 32.48 -33.19 -18.85
C HIS A 704 32.69 -32.51 -17.49
N VAL A 705 31.59 -32.20 -16.81
CA VAL A 705 31.60 -31.60 -15.47
C VAL A 705 31.49 -32.72 -14.42
N CYS A 706 32.33 -32.66 -13.38
CA CYS A 706 32.40 -33.65 -12.30
C CYS A 706 32.21 -32.98 -10.92
N PRO A 707 31.39 -33.52 -10.01
CA PRO A 707 31.25 -33.00 -8.64
C PRO A 707 32.55 -33.18 -7.84
N LYS A 708 33.06 -32.12 -7.20
CA LYS A 708 34.33 -32.15 -6.46
C LYS A 708 34.37 -33.18 -5.31
N GLN A 709 33.20 -33.58 -4.81
CA GLN A 709 33.04 -34.61 -3.78
C GLN A 709 33.44 -36.02 -4.29
N ASN A 710 33.43 -36.24 -5.61
CA ASN A 710 33.89 -37.46 -6.26
C ASN A 710 35.38 -37.37 -6.63
N ASN A 711 36.01 -38.53 -6.86
CA ASN A 711 37.36 -38.56 -7.43
C ASN A 711 37.32 -38.21 -8.92
N CYS A 712 37.45 -36.92 -9.23
CA CYS A 712 37.39 -36.38 -10.59
C CYS A 712 38.72 -36.46 -11.36
N VAL A 713 39.83 -36.75 -10.67
CA VAL A 713 41.16 -36.83 -11.28
C VAL A 713 41.31 -38.16 -12.03
N PRO A 714 41.54 -38.15 -13.36
CA PRO A 714 41.73 -39.37 -14.13
C PRO A 714 42.94 -40.17 -13.66
N THR A 715 42.81 -41.49 -13.60
CA THR A 715 43.91 -42.38 -13.19
C THR A 715 44.68 -42.88 -14.41
N CYS A 716 45.89 -42.36 -14.62
CA CYS A 716 46.74 -42.75 -15.74
C CYS A 716 47.69 -43.89 -15.36
N PRO A 717 47.61 -45.08 -15.99
CA PRO A 717 48.54 -46.15 -15.71
C PRO A 717 49.94 -45.81 -16.21
N GLY A 718 50.94 -45.98 -15.34
CA GLY A 718 52.35 -45.96 -15.73
C GLY A 718 52.66 -47.01 -16.81
N ALA A 719 53.69 -46.75 -17.61
CA ALA A 719 54.00 -47.34 -18.93
C ALA A 719 54.22 -48.88 -19.03
N ALA A 720 53.65 -49.73 -18.17
CA ALA A 720 53.95 -51.16 -18.14
C ALA A 720 52.77 -52.15 -18.20
N HIS A 721 51.49 -51.76 -18.11
CA HIS A 721 50.40 -52.76 -18.18
C HIS A 721 49.16 -52.30 -18.94
N ARG A 722 48.92 -52.90 -20.13
CA ARG A 722 47.62 -52.89 -20.81
C ARG A 722 46.60 -53.69 -19.98
N ARG A 723 45.74 -53.02 -19.23
CA ARG A 723 44.40 -53.54 -18.87
C ARG A 723 43.35 -52.75 -19.64
N ARG A 724 42.27 -53.44 -20.06
CA ARG A 724 41.10 -52.81 -20.67
C ARG A 724 40.52 -51.83 -19.66
N TYR A 725 40.41 -50.57 -20.06
CA TYR A 725 39.78 -49.52 -19.25
C TYR A 725 38.31 -49.85 -19.03
N ALA A 726 37.85 -49.79 -17.78
CA ALA A 726 36.43 -49.78 -17.48
C ALA A 726 35.86 -48.46 -18.01
N ARG A 727 34.93 -48.57 -18.95
CA ARG A 727 34.25 -47.45 -19.59
C ARG A 727 33.28 -46.85 -18.58
N SER A 728 33.63 -45.73 -17.98
CA SER A 728 32.61 -44.88 -17.38
C SER A 728 31.93 -44.13 -18.52
N LYS A 729 30.71 -44.56 -18.87
CA LYS A 729 29.94 -43.95 -19.95
C LYS A 729 29.17 -42.78 -19.33
N TYR A 730 29.79 -41.60 -19.29
CA TYR A 730 29.11 -40.36 -18.95
C TYR A 730 28.39 -39.84 -20.21
N GLU A 731 27.08 -39.57 -20.14
CA GLU A 731 26.35 -38.80 -21.17
C GLU A 731 26.29 -37.33 -20.69
N GLY A 732 26.17 -36.35 -21.59
CA GLY A 732 26.35 -34.92 -21.27
C GLY A 732 27.76 -34.39 -21.57
N GLU A 733 28.16 -34.52 -22.83
CA GLU A 733 29.54 -34.24 -23.26
C GLU A 733 29.64 -32.82 -23.83
N ALA A 734 30.54 -32.02 -23.25
CA ALA A 734 30.95 -30.76 -23.85
C ALA A 734 32.06 -31.01 -24.90
N PHE A 735 32.07 -30.24 -25.98
CA PHE A 735 32.85 -30.45 -27.17
C PHE A 735 33.31 -29.09 -27.70
N ILE A 736 34.61 -28.88 -27.82
CA ILE A 736 35.22 -27.64 -28.31
C ILE A 736 36.27 -27.94 -29.37
N SER A 737 36.39 -27.06 -30.37
CA SER A 737 37.33 -27.22 -31.47
C SER A 737 38.10 -25.94 -31.77
N MET A 738 39.37 -26.06 -32.19
CA MET A 738 40.20 -24.98 -32.71
C MET A 738 40.95 -25.43 -33.96
N ALA A 739 41.43 -24.50 -34.78
CA ALA A 739 42.11 -24.76 -36.05
C ALA A 739 43.41 -23.97 -36.16
N TRP A 740 44.45 -24.54 -36.77
CA TRP A 740 45.65 -23.83 -37.20
C TRP A 740 45.81 -23.98 -38.70
N THR A 741 46.20 -22.90 -39.35
CA THR A 741 46.50 -22.85 -40.78
C THR A 741 47.98 -22.52 -40.94
N HIS A 742 48.69 -23.33 -41.72
CA HIS A 742 50.05 -23.02 -42.13
C HIS A 742 50.12 -21.83 -43.09
#